data_AF-A0A1F6NC36-F1
#
_entry.id   AF-A0A1F6NC36-F1
#
_cell.length_a   1.000
_cell.length_b   1.000
_cell.length_c   1.000
_cell.angle_alpha   90.00
_cell.angle_beta   90.00
_cell.angle_gamma   90.00
#
_symmetry.space_group_name_H-M   'P 1'
#
loop_
_entity.id
_entity.type
_entity.pdbx_description
1 polymer ?
#
loop_
_entity_poly.entity_id
_entity_poly.type
_entity_poly.pdbx_seq_one_letter_code
_entity_poly.pdbx_strand_id
1 'polypeptide(L)'
;MHRKIISYFIVVVSILSPFHVLAQTDFNPHFIISDPELEDYQSWTRHDIQQFLISRGSYLKNYAAENVSGTIKMASDIIYDAAQRYKINPKFLLVTLQKEQSLITDDTPAEKQLNWATGYAVCDSCNLEDPKILKFKGFGKQVDNAAGIMRWYYDNRDKDFIKKKDLATTIDNQLISPQSWATAFLYTYTPHIHGNQNFWRIWNTWFEQVYPNGTLIVSASSTEYWLIDNGQRRKFKNKTTLITRTDPKTAVTMSEVDLSNYKIGAEISFPNYSLLHTTDKTFLLDHDTLRPFASEAIVGKLGFNPQELIDVDEFELAGLTIGSTITATSTAPQGVVYYIPEIKSYYFLKDNILYPIVDKAILTSAYKNVPIENHKLKDLAKFETAERLAMFNDGTLLKDKENQTIYVMDQGKKRPIADDDTFIALGYKSSNITTAAHLTLANIPTGETIFLNASLLSSRNKYLGDSRAEIPDIYTKNNLSAYLVAEYPSSRIISGKNIDSRQPIASLTKILTVNEVLNNNVSLDQTTIYNPKLHATYSNPLRFQTGDKLKNKDLLNAMMVVSNNTASRMLALATKMDETTFVEKINKRLEEWGADNTTIADVTGLDENNKSTARDLLKIFTKVLNNDTIRVALGQATYPFSKTSAKNKTEKWTLHNTNQIIFKIPFAKRHYKVVATKTGYTDEAKATLLMLIEDKVTKKQYIVVTLGNPDYAKRFQEPHKIAEWITTSKVSVAGN
;
A
#
# COMPACT_ATOMS: atom_id res chain seq x y z
N MET A 1 -51.70 -56.94 22.88
CA MET A 1 -50.60 -57.15 23.85
C MET A 1 -49.43 -56.26 23.48
N HIS A 2 -48.91 -55.48 24.43
CA HIS A 2 -48.04 -54.33 24.23
C HIS A 2 -46.65 -54.62 23.63
N ARG A 3 -46.22 -53.72 22.74
CA ARG A 3 -44.82 -53.49 22.35
C ARG A 3 -44.02 -53.08 23.59
N LYS A 4 -42.88 -53.75 23.87
CA LYS A 4 -41.89 -53.27 24.85
C LYS A 4 -40.60 -52.88 24.15
N ILE A 5 -40.18 -51.66 24.50
CA ILE A 5 -39.00 -50.91 24.13
C ILE A 5 -37.78 -51.53 24.82
N ILE A 6 -36.67 -51.69 24.11
CA ILE A 6 -35.35 -51.94 24.71
C ILE A 6 -34.48 -50.74 24.37
N SER A 7 -34.13 -50.00 25.42
CA SER A 7 -33.34 -48.77 25.40
C SER A 7 -31.84 -49.09 25.28
N TYR A 8 -31.14 -48.43 24.37
CA TYR A 8 -29.67 -48.37 24.36
C TYR A 8 -29.21 -47.20 25.24
N PHE A 9 -28.39 -47.49 26.25
CA PHE A 9 -27.72 -46.49 27.08
C PHE A 9 -26.35 -46.18 26.44
N ILE A 10 -26.17 -44.98 25.89
CA ILE A 10 -24.86 -44.46 25.47
C ILE A 10 -24.32 -43.64 26.65
N VAL A 11 -23.23 -44.13 27.25
CA VAL A 11 -22.45 -43.37 28.22
C VAL A 11 -21.48 -42.50 27.43
N VAL A 12 -21.76 -41.20 27.35
CA VAL A 12 -20.81 -40.19 26.85
C VAL A 12 -19.88 -39.80 27.99
N VAL A 13 -18.64 -40.26 27.94
CA VAL A 13 -17.55 -39.75 28.79
C VAL A 13 -16.99 -38.52 28.09
N SER A 14 -17.35 -37.34 28.60
CA SER A 14 -16.81 -36.05 28.17
C SER A 14 -15.36 -35.91 28.67
N ILE A 15 -14.38 -36.25 27.84
CA ILE A 15 -12.98 -35.89 28.07
C ILE A 15 -12.82 -34.43 27.63
N LEU A 16 -12.76 -33.52 28.60
CA LEU A 16 -12.37 -32.13 28.41
C LEU A 16 -10.90 -32.07 27.98
N SER A 17 -10.66 -31.96 26.68
CA SER A 17 -9.38 -31.45 26.18
C SER A 17 -9.31 -29.94 26.48
N PRO A 18 -8.17 -29.41 26.96
CA PRO A 18 -8.00 -27.97 27.04
C PRO A 18 -7.92 -27.45 25.61
N PHE A 19 -9.03 -26.92 25.11
CA PHE A 19 -8.98 -26.01 23.98
C PHE A 19 -8.14 -24.82 24.43
N HIS A 20 -6.94 -24.69 23.87
CA HIS A 20 -6.29 -23.40 23.83
C HIS A 20 -7.17 -22.48 22.96
N VAL A 21 -8.07 -21.76 23.62
CA VAL A 21 -8.78 -20.64 23.05
C VAL A 21 -7.72 -19.61 22.70
N LEU A 22 -7.50 -19.43 21.41
CA LEU A 22 -6.73 -18.31 20.89
C LEU A 22 -7.40 -17.04 21.39
N ALA A 23 -6.64 -16.18 22.08
CA ALA A 23 -7.10 -14.86 22.47
C ALA A 23 -7.34 -14.03 21.20
N GLN A 24 -8.58 -14.06 20.71
CA GLN A 24 -9.19 -12.89 20.09
C GLN A 24 -8.91 -11.72 21.04
N THR A 25 -8.54 -10.54 20.55
CA THR A 25 -8.45 -9.37 21.43
C THR A 25 -9.83 -9.20 22.07
N ASP A 26 -10.00 -9.63 23.31
CA ASP A 26 -11.30 -9.64 23.96
C ASP A 26 -11.82 -8.20 24.01
N PHE A 27 -13.09 -8.02 23.67
CA PHE A 27 -13.75 -6.72 23.80
C PHE A 27 -13.57 -6.22 25.22
N ASN A 28 -12.84 -5.11 25.38
CA ASN A 28 -12.65 -4.49 26.68
C ASN A 28 -13.76 -3.44 26.90
N PRO A 29 -14.76 -3.72 27.76
CA PRO A 29 -15.85 -2.77 27.98
C PRO A 29 -15.37 -1.49 28.69
N HIS A 30 -14.17 -1.48 29.27
CA HIS A 30 -13.56 -0.31 29.91
C HIS A 30 -12.85 0.61 28.92
N PHE A 31 -12.50 0.14 27.73
CA PHE A 31 -11.79 0.94 26.73
C PHE A 31 -12.21 0.52 25.31
N ILE A 32 -13.03 1.38 24.69
CA ILE A 32 -13.58 1.14 23.35
C ILE A 32 -12.77 1.87 22.29
N ILE A 33 -12.49 3.16 22.52
CA ILE A 33 -11.77 4.04 21.59
C ILE A 33 -11.10 5.16 22.40
N SER A 34 -9.96 5.66 21.96
CA SER A 34 -9.26 6.77 22.61
C SER A 34 -9.84 8.15 22.23
N ASP A 35 -9.51 9.17 23.03
CA ASP A 35 -9.87 10.56 22.74
C ASP A 35 -9.25 11.09 21.44
N PRO A 36 -7.94 10.90 21.17
CA PRO A 36 -7.35 11.31 19.90
C PRO A 36 -8.00 10.66 18.68
N GLU A 37 -8.40 9.39 18.78
CA GLU A 37 -9.09 8.71 17.67
C GLU A 37 -10.47 9.30 17.41
N LEU A 38 -11.26 9.61 18.45
CA LEU A 38 -12.58 10.22 18.26
C LEU A 38 -12.49 11.68 17.79
N GLU A 39 -11.45 12.41 18.19
CA GLU A 39 -11.22 13.80 17.78
C GLU A 39 -10.42 13.95 16.47
N ASP A 40 -9.99 12.87 15.81
CA ASP A 40 -9.25 12.92 14.54
C ASP A 40 -10.15 13.23 13.34
N TYR A 41 -10.70 14.43 13.33
CA TYR A 41 -11.59 14.95 12.29
C TYR A 41 -10.88 15.17 10.95
N GLN A 42 -9.54 15.25 10.93
CA GLN A 42 -8.76 15.45 9.70
C GLN A 42 -8.34 14.13 9.05
N SER A 43 -8.63 12.98 9.68
CA SER A 43 -8.24 11.66 9.20
C SER A 43 -8.64 11.38 7.76
N TRP A 44 -9.84 11.78 7.33
CA TRP A 44 -10.37 11.55 5.99
C TRP A 44 -10.90 12.81 5.32
N THR A 45 -10.66 12.89 4.01
CA THR A 45 -11.25 13.88 3.11
C THR A 45 -12.66 13.47 2.68
N ARG A 46 -13.41 14.39 2.05
CA ARG A 46 -14.68 14.09 1.36
C ARG A 46 -14.55 12.90 0.41
N HIS A 47 -13.43 12.82 -0.30
CA HIS A 47 -13.17 11.78 -1.27
C HIS A 47 -13.02 10.41 -0.61
N ASP A 48 -12.30 10.33 0.51
CA ASP A 48 -12.09 9.08 1.25
C ASP A 48 -13.42 8.52 1.77
N ILE A 49 -14.30 9.39 2.27
CA ILE A 49 -15.66 9.02 2.69
C ILE A 49 -16.47 8.50 1.48
N GLN A 50 -16.44 9.20 0.35
CA GLN A 50 -17.14 8.78 -0.87
C GLN A 50 -16.66 7.39 -1.35
N GLN A 51 -15.35 7.16 -1.39
CA GLN A 51 -14.79 5.88 -1.81
C GLN A 51 -15.14 4.76 -0.84
N PHE A 52 -15.16 5.05 0.46
CA PHE A 52 -15.58 4.08 1.46
C PHE A 52 -17.04 3.66 1.29
N LEU A 53 -17.94 4.60 0.97
CA LEU A 53 -19.34 4.26 0.68
C LEU A 53 -19.47 3.40 -0.59
N ILE A 54 -18.69 3.70 -1.63
CA ILE A 54 -18.68 2.93 -2.88
C ILE A 54 -18.18 1.51 -2.63
N SER A 55 -17.07 1.33 -1.94
CA SER A 55 -16.45 0.02 -1.70
C SER A 55 -17.30 -0.90 -0.83
N ARG A 56 -18.15 -0.32 0.03
CA ARG A 56 -19.10 -1.06 0.86
C ARG A 56 -20.41 -1.39 0.16
N GLY A 57 -20.57 -1.01 -1.11
CA GLY A 57 -21.81 -1.21 -1.85
C GLY A 57 -22.96 -0.32 -1.40
N SER A 58 -22.73 0.60 -0.45
CA SER A 58 -23.75 1.43 0.20
C SER A 58 -24.70 2.12 -0.77
N TYR A 59 -25.97 2.22 -0.40
CA TYR A 59 -26.91 3.14 -1.06
C TYR A 59 -26.44 4.60 -0.98
N LEU A 60 -25.75 4.98 0.10
CA LEU A 60 -25.32 6.35 0.35
C LEU A 60 -24.32 6.88 -0.68
N LYS A 61 -23.65 6.01 -1.45
CA LYS A 61 -22.68 6.42 -2.48
C LYS A 61 -23.29 7.35 -3.52
N ASN A 62 -24.57 7.18 -3.85
CA ASN A 62 -25.30 8.01 -4.82
C ASN A 62 -26.36 8.90 -4.16
N TYR A 63 -26.42 8.91 -2.83
CA TYR A 63 -27.49 9.56 -2.10
C TYR A 63 -27.14 11.03 -1.82
N ALA A 64 -28.12 11.90 -2.08
CA ALA A 64 -28.07 13.31 -1.70
C ALA A 64 -29.28 13.66 -0.83
N ALA A 65 -29.06 14.52 0.16
CA ALA A 65 -30.08 14.96 1.08
C ALA A 65 -29.85 16.41 1.52
N GLU A 66 -30.85 17.02 2.15
CA GLU A 66 -30.65 18.30 2.82
C GLU A 66 -29.67 18.14 3.98
N ASN A 67 -28.67 19.02 4.04
CA ASN A 67 -27.81 19.19 5.20
C ASN A 67 -28.53 20.00 6.31
N VAL A 68 -27.86 20.26 7.44
CA VAL A 68 -28.46 21.05 8.54
C VAL A 68 -28.88 22.48 8.15
N SER A 69 -28.29 23.05 7.09
CA SER A 69 -28.64 24.37 6.56
C SER A 69 -29.71 24.33 5.46
N GLY A 70 -30.33 23.17 5.19
CA GLY A 70 -31.37 23.01 4.17
C GLY A 70 -30.84 22.96 2.73
N THR A 71 -29.53 22.80 2.53
CA THR A 71 -28.91 22.68 1.20
C THR A 71 -28.71 21.23 0.83
N ILE A 72 -29.11 20.83 -0.39
CA ILE A 72 -28.89 19.48 -0.90
C ILE A 72 -27.40 19.23 -1.13
N LYS A 73 -26.88 18.17 -0.50
CA LYS A 73 -25.48 17.72 -0.62
C LYS A 73 -25.41 16.20 -0.67
N MET A 74 -24.33 15.67 -1.25
CA MET A 74 -24.05 14.24 -1.21
C MET A 74 -23.86 13.76 0.23
N ALA A 75 -24.19 12.50 0.51
CA ALA A 75 -24.02 11.91 1.84
C ALA A 75 -22.57 12.05 2.34
N SER A 76 -21.59 11.83 1.47
CA SER A 76 -20.16 12.02 1.77
C SER A 76 -19.80 13.45 2.17
N ASP A 77 -20.38 14.45 1.49
CA ASP A 77 -20.21 15.86 1.83
C ASP A 77 -20.82 16.22 3.18
N ILE A 78 -22.02 15.70 3.47
CA ILE A 78 -22.72 15.90 4.73
C ILE A 78 -21.90 15.34 5.90
N ILE A 79 -21.42 14.10 5.77
CA ILE A 79 -20.59 13.44 6.78
C ILE A 79 -19.30 14.23 7.02
N TYR A 80 -18.61 14.62 5.94
CA TYR A 80 -17.40 15.42 6.05
C TYR A 80 -17.66 16.78 6.73
N ASP A 81 -18.69 17.50 6.30
CA ASP A 81 -19.00 18.83 6.82
C ASP A 81 -19.33 18.80 8.32
N ALA A 82 -20.08 17.79 8.76
CA ALA A 82 -20.39 17.58 10.18
C ALA A 82 -19.11 17.27 10.98
N ALA A 83 -18.30 16.32 10.49
CA ALA A 83 -17.01 15.95 11.09
C ALA A 83 -16.10 17.18 11.27
N GLN A 84 -15.92 17.98 10.22
CA GLN A 84 -15.09 19.20 10.29
C GLN A 84 -15.65 20.22 11.26
N ARG A 85 -16.97 20.48 11.23
CA ARG A 85 -17.58 21.53 12.05
C ARG A 85 -17.46 21.23 13.53
N TYR A 86 -17.67 19.98 13.91
CA TYR A 86 -17.67 19.56 15.31
C TYR A 86 -16.34 18.96 15.75
N LYS A 87 -15.32 18.93 14.87
CA LYS A 87 -14.01 18.33 15.14
C LYS A 87 -14.15 16.89 15.66
N ILE A 88 -14.99 16.09 15.02
CA ILE A 88 -15.18 14.66 15.32
C ILE A 88 -14.73 13.84 14.12
N ASN A 89 -14.14 12.67 14.37
CA ASN A 89 -13.65 11.76 13.35
C ASN A 89 -14.79 11.31 12.40
N PRO A 90 -14.66 11.48 11.07
CA PRO A 90 -15.66 11.01 10.11
C PRO A 90 -15.87 9.49 10.14
N LYS A 91 -14.85 8.70 10.53
CA LYS A 91 -14.95 7.25 10.72
C LYS A 91 -15.96 6.89 11.81
N PHE A 92 -16.05 7.69 12.88
CA PHE A 92 -17.03 7.48 13.95
C PHE A 92 -18.46 7.61 13.41
N LEU A 93 -18.72 8.60 12.55
CA LEU A 93 -20.03 8.78 11.92
C LEU A 93 -20.39 7.60 11.03
N LEU A 94 -19.42 7.07 10.28
CA LEU A 94 -19.62 5.88 9.43
C LEU A 94 -19.93 4.63 10.26
N VAL A 95 -19.19 4.38 11.36
CA VAL A 95 -19.52 3.28 12.29
C VAL A 95 -20.91 3.47 12.86
N THR A 96 -21.26 4.70 13.25
CA THR A 96 -22.58 5.00 13.84
C THR A 96 -23.71 4.73 12.85
N LEU A 97 -23.60 5.23 11.61
CA LEU A 97 -24.57 4.96 10.54
C LEU A 97 -24.77 3.46 10.29
N GLN A 98 -23.70 2.67 10.37
CA GLN A 98 -23.79 1.21 10.25
C GLN A 98 -24.42 0.56 11.47
N LYS A 99 -23.92 0.90 12.66
CA LYS A 99 -24.35 0.29 13.92
C LYS A 99 -25.84 0.53 14.17
N GLU A 100 -26.33 1.73 13.83
CA GLU A 100 -27.70 2.16 14.13
C GLU A 100 -28.69 1.75 13.04
N GLN A 101 -28.34 1.86 11.76
CA GLN A 101 -29.28 1.67 10.66
C GLN A 101 -28.73 0.85 9.49
N SER A 102 -27.56 0.22 9.63
CA SER A 102 -26.88 -0.58 8.59
C SER A 102 -26.58 0.15 7.27
N LEU A 103 -26.66 1.49 7.27
CA LEU A 103 -26.67 2.30 6.04
C LEU A 103 -25.37 2.25 5.22
N ILE A 104 -24.26 1.78 5.79
CA ILE A 104 -22.99 1.69 5.07
C ILE A 104 -22.92 0.44 4.19
N THR A 105 -23.62 -0.63 4.55
CA THR A 105 -23.59 -1.91 3.81
C THR A 105 -24.93 -2.25 3.16
N ASP A 106 -26.00 -1.57 3.53
CA ASP A 106 -27.32 -1.67 2.90
C ASP A 106 -27.36 -0.86 1.59
N ASP A 107 -27.73 -1.53 0.50
CA ASP A 107 -27.88 -0.94 -0.83
C ASP A 107 -29.33 -0.55 -1.17
N THR A 108 -30.29 -0.92 -0.31
CA THR A 108 -31.73 -0.68 -0.49
C THR A 108 -32.44 -0.25 0.82
N PRO A 109 -31.93 0.77 1.54
CA PRO A 109 -32.46 1.14 2.84
C PRO A 109 -33.86 1.76 2.75
N ALA A 110 -34.69 1.45 3.74
CA ALA A 110 -35.99 2.10 3.91
C ALA A 110 -35.84 3.59 4.24
N GLU A 111 -36.84 4.39 3.89
CA GLU A 111 -36.84 5.83 4.19
C GLU A 111 -36.72 6.12 5.70
N LYS A 112 -37.26 5.23 6.54
CA LYS A 112 -37.12 5.32 8.00
C LYS A 112 -35.65 5.26 8.43
N GLN A 113 -34.83 4.39 7.83
CA GLN A 113 -33.40 4.30 8.12
C GLN A 113 -32.71 5.61 7.76
N LEU A 114 -33.01 6.20 6.60
CA LEU A 114 -32.43 7.48 6.18
C LEU A 114 -32.88 8.66 7.06
N ASN A 115 -34.14 8.65 7.52
CA ASN A 115 -34.71 9.69 8.37
C ASN A 115 -34.16 9.69 9.80
N TRP A 116 -33.73 8.52 10.29
CA TRP A 116 -33.19 8.30 11.65
C TRP A 116 -31.80 7.65 11.61
N ALA A 117 -30.98 8.11 10.67
CA ALA A 117 -29.73 7.46 10.23
C ALA A 117 -28.73 7.13 11.33
N THR A 118 -28.69 7.92 12.41
CA THR A 118 -27.77 7.73 13.54
C THR A 118 -28.51 7.38 14.83
N GLY A 119 -29.83 7.18 14.78
CA GLY A 119 -30.65 6.99 15.98
C GLY A 119 -30.72 8.20 16.91
N TYR A 120 -30.21 9.36 16.48
CA TYR A 120 -30.14 10.55 17.34
C TYR A 120 -31.53 11.00 17.77
N ALA A 121 -31.71 11.17 19.09
CA ALA A 121 -32.94 11.53 19.78
C ALA A 121 -34.07 10.48 19.74
N VAL A 122 -33.80 9.27 19.25
CA VAL A 122 -34.76 8.16 19.23
C VAL A 122 -34.40 7.17 20.34
N CYS A 123 -35.30 7.04 21.32
CA CYS A 123 -35.25 6.02 22.36
C CYS A 123 -36.15 4.83 22.02
N ASP A 124 -35.98 3.68 22.69
CA ASP A 124 -36.73 2.44 22.40
C ASP A 124 -38.26 2.60 22.48
N SER A 125 -38.75 3.54 23.29
CA SER A 125 -40.18 3.84 23.49
C SER A 125 -40.65 5.15 22.85
N CYS A 126 -39.80 5.81 22.06
CA CYS A 126 -40.07 7.13 21.52
C CYS A 126 -41.11 7.10 20.38
N ASN A 127 -42.05 8.04 20.41
CA ASN A 127 -42.99 8.27 19.31
C ASN A 127 -42.32 9.16 18.24
N LEU A 128 -42.14 8.62 17.03
CA LEU A 128 -41.48 9.32 15.92
C LEU A 128 -42.28 10.52 15.37
N GLU A 129 -43.54 10.68 15.79
CA GLU A 129 -44.39 11.82 15.45
C GLU A 129 -44.35 12.93 16.52
N ASP A 130 -43.58 12.79 17.60
CA ASP A 130 -43.42 13.86 18.59
C ASP A 130 -42.68 15.06 17.94
N PRO A 131 -43.27 16.28 17.95
CA PRO A 131 -42.62 17.50 17.43
C PRO A 131 -41.21 17.75 17.99
N LYS A 132 -40.93 17.33 19.23
CA LYS A 132 -39.61 17.46 19.86
C LYS A 132 -38.54 16.60 19.19
N ILE A 133 -38.94 15.48 18.59
CA ILE A 133 -38.06 14.52 17.91
C ILE A 133 -38.05 14.82 16.41
N LEU A 134 -39.20 15.14 15.82
CA LEU A 134 -39.38 15.45 14.39
C LEU A 134 -38.41 16.51 13.86
N LYS A 135 -38.00 17.48 14.68
CA LYS A 135 -37.01 18.50 14.28
C LYS A 135 -35.66 17.89 13.85
N PHE A 136 -35.31 16.70 14.33
CA PHE A 136 -34.09 15.96 14.02
C PHE A 136 -34.26 14.97 12.86
N LYS A 137 -35.46 14.83 12.30
CA LYS A 137 -35.74 13.94 11.17
C LYS A 137 -34.95 14.37 9.93
N GLY A 138 -34.33 13.40 9.27
CA GLY A 138 -33.63 13.56 7.99
C GLY A 138 -32.12 13.30 8.11
N PHE A 139 -31.56 12.66 7.09
CA PHE A 139 -30.16 12.20 7.07
C PHE A 139 -29.16 13.27 7.49
N GLY A 140 -29.24 14.46 6.88
CA GLY A 140 -28.32 15.54 7.19
C GLY A 140 -28.37 15.98 8.64
N LYS A 141 -29.57 16.11 9.23
CA LYS A 141 -29.72 16.48 10.64
C LYS A 141 -29.24 15.39 11.57
N GLN A 142 -29.52 14.12 11.26
CA GLN A 142 -29.06 12.99 12.06
C GLN A 142 -27.53 12.90 12.14
N VAL A 143 -26.84 13.02 11.00
CA VAL A 143 -25.38 13.03 10.94
C VAL A 143 -24.79 14.24 11.68
N ASP A 144 -25.38 15.42 11.48
CA ASP A 144 -24.93 16.66 12.11
C ASP A 144 -25.04 16.62 13.64
N ASN A 145 -26.18 16.17 14.16
CA ASN A 145 -26.43 16.10 15.59
C ASN A 145 -25.63 14.97 16.26
N ALA A 146 -25.37 13.86 15.58
CA ALA A 146 -24.50 12.80 16.09
C ALA A 146 -23.04 13.27 16.25
N ALA A 147 -22.52 14.06 15.31
CA ALA A 147 -21.22 14.71 15.48
C ALA A 147 -21.27 15.78 16.58
N GLY A 148 -22.31 16.62 16.55
CA GLY A 148 -22.47 17.74 17.46
C GLY A 148 -22.58 17.34 18.93
N ILE A 149 -23.30 16.25 19.24
CA ILE A 149 -23.45 15.80 20.62
C ILE A 149 -22.15 15.28 21.23
N MET A 150 -21.31 14.61 20.43
CA MET A 150 -20.00 14.14 20.89
C MET A 150 -19.09 15.32 21.25
N ARG A 151 -19.04 16.35 20.39
CA ARG A 151 -18.33 17.58 20.70
C ARG A 151 -18.92 18.30 21.91
N TRP A 152 -20.24 18.36 22.01
CA TRP A 152 -20.91 18.96 23.16
C TRP A 152 -20.57 18.24 24.47
N TYR A 153 -20.46 16.91 24.48
CA TYR A 153 -19.99 16.17 25.65
C TYR A 153 -18.56 16.51 26.04
N TYR A 154 -17.64 16.66 25.07
CA TYR A 154 -16.27 17.14 25.34
C TYR A 154 -16.26 18.51 26.02
N ASP A 155 -17.16 19.40 25.60
CA ASP A 155 -17.25 20.78 26.09
C ASP A 155 -18.03 20.89 27.43
N ASN A 156 -18.81 19.87 27.80
CA ASN A 156 -19.70 19.87 28.97
C ASN A 156 -19.45 18.68 29.90
N ARG A 157 -18.17 18.29 30.04
CA ARG A 157 -17.74 17.15 30.87
C ARG A 157 -18.15 17.25 32.34
N ASP A 158 -18.61 18.40 32.81
CA ASP A 158 -19.14 18.64 34.16
C ASP A 158 -20.53 18.03 34.40
N LYS A 159 -21.37 17.85 33.36
CA LYS A 159 -22.78 17.43 33.56
C LYS A 159 -22.93 16.04 34.17
N ASP A 160 -23.84 15.90 35.14
CA ASP A 160 -23.97 14.69 35.97
C ASP A 160 -24.43 13.45 35.22
N PHE A 161 -25.25 13.62 34.17
CA PHE A 161 -25.75 12.48 33.38
C PHE A 161 -24.71 11.89 32.43
N ILE A 162 -23.63 12.63 32.14
CA ILE A 162 -22.54 12.16 31.27
C ILE A 162 -21.69 11.18 32.06
N LYS A 163 -21.46 9.98 31.51
CA LYS A 163 -20.54 9.01 32.11
C LYS A 163 -19.13 9.61 32.11
N LYS A 164 -18.34 9.33 33.15
CA LYS A 164 -17.04 9.98 33.34
C LYS A 164 -15.91 9.00 33.10
N LYS A 165 -14.80 9.53 32.59
CA LYS A 165 -13.53 8.82 32.56
C LYS A 165 -13.07 8.51 33.99
N ASP A 166 -12.53 7.31 34.18
CA ASP A 166 -11.97 6.76 35.43
C ASP A 166 -12.96 6.67 36.62
N LEU A 167 -14.27 6.87 36.37
CA LEU A 167 -15.32 6.72 37.37
C LEU A 167 -16.22 5.54 37.01
N ALA A 168 -16.32 4.58 37.92
CA ALA A 168 -17.13 3.40 37.73
C ALA A 168 -18.64 3.74 37.66
N THR A 169 -19.34 3.18 36.66
CA THR A 169 -20.78 3.32 36.45
C THR A 169 -21.38 1.96 36.10
N THR A 170 -22.63 1.71 36.49
CA THR A 170 -23.33 0.47 36.15
C THR A 170 -23.91 0.56 34.74
N ILE A 171 -23.54 -0.37 33.86
CA ILE A 171 -24.09 -0.55 32.51
C ILE A 171 -24.46 -2.04 32.36
N ASP A 172 -25.71 -2.36 31.96
CA ASP A 172 -26.21 -3.73 31.84
C ASP A 172 -25.87 -4.63 33.06
N ASN A 173 -26.03 -4.08 34.28
CA ASN A 173 -25.70 -4.73 35.56
C ASN A 173 -24.22 -5.08 35.77
N GLN A 174 -23.30 -4.53 34.97
CA GLN A 174 -21.85 -4.66 35.15
C GLN A 174 -21.24 -3.31 35.52
N LEU A 175 -20.23 -3.35 36.39
CA LEU A 175 -19.51 -2.16 36.82
C LEU A 175 -18.41 -1.84 35.80
N ILE A 176 -18.61 -0.77 35.02
CA ILE A 176 -17.67 -0.33 33.99
C ILE A 176 -17.02 0.98 34.43
N SER A 177 -15.69 1.03 34.40
CA SER A 177 -14.91 2.26 34.53
C SER A 177 -14.30 2.64 33.18
N PRO A 178 -14.87 3.63 32.44
CA PRO A 178 -14.35 4.08 31.16
C PRO A 178 -12.94 4.67 31.26
N GLN A 179 -11.99 4.21 30.46
CA GLN A 179 -10.59 4.65 30.51
C GLN A 179 -10.26 5.85 29.60
N SER A 180 -11.22 6.28 28.77
CA SER A 180 -11.15 7.51 27.95
C SER A 180 -12.47 8.28 28.04
N TRP A 181 -12.43 9.58 27.73
CA TRP A 181 -13.67 10.36 27.66
C TRP A 181 -14.55 9.91 26.48
N ALA A 182 -13.94 9.57 25.35
CA ALA A 182 -14.61 8.99 24.19
C ALA A 182 -15.39 7.71 24.57
N THR A 183 -14.77 6.77 25.30
CA THR A 183 -15.45 5.55 25.79
C THR A 183 -16.63 5.93 26.71
N ALA A 184 -16.46 6.91 27.59
CA ALA A 184 -17.52 7.37 28.47
C ALA A 184 -18.68 8.01 27.68
N PHE A 185 -18.39 8.76 26.63
CA PHE A 185 -19.40 9.37 25.76
C PHE A 185 -20.16 8.34 24.94
N LEU A 186 -19.50 7.28 24.48
CA LEU A 186 -20.18 6.17 23.82
C LEU A 186 -21.19 5.50 24.74
N TYR A 187 -20.87 5.27 26.02
CA TYR A 187 -21.85 4.78 27.01
C TYR A 187 -22.90 5.81 27.41
N THR A 188 -22.61 7.11 27.28
CA THR A 188 -23.60 8.17 27.48
C THR A 188 -24.61 8.19 26.34
N TYR A 189 -24.14 7.94 25.12
CA TYR A 189 -24.95 7.93 23.90
C TYR A 189 -25.73 6.63 23.72
N THR A 190 -25.08 5.49 23.96
CA THR A 190 -25.66 4.14 23.89
C THR A 190 -25.37 3.43 25.22
N PRO A 191 -26.30 3.44 26.20
CA PRO A 191 -26.05 2.92 27.54
C PRO A 191 -26.15 1.39 27.64
N HIS A 192 -25.57 0.66 26.68
CA HIS A 192 -25.56 -0.80 26.59
C HIS A 192 -24.18 -1.33 26.17
N ILE A 193 -23.71 -2.39 26.82
CA ILE A 193 -22.46 -3.07 26.52
C ILE A 193 -22.51 -3.68 25.12
N HIS A 194 -23.61 -4.36 24.78
CA HIS A 194 -23.76 -5.01 23.47
C HIS A 194 -23.72 -4.00 22.30
N GLY A 195 -24.34 -2.83 22.45
CA GLY A 195 -24.28 -1.77 21.43
C GLY A 195 -22.85 -1.26 21.22
N ASN A 196 -22.11 -1.08 22.32
CA ASN A 196 -20.72 -0.64 22.29
C ASN A 196 -19.73 -1.71 21.79
N GLN A 197 -19.99 -2.98 22.08
CA GLN A 197 -19.25 -4.10 21.49
C GLN A 197 -19.43 -4.14 19.96
N ASN A 198 -20.64 -3.87 19.47
CA ASN A 198 -20.87 -3.75 18.03
C ASN A 198 -20.14 -2.56 17.42
N PHE A 199 -20.12 -1.40 18.08
CA PHE A 199 -19.31 -0.26 17.65
C PHE A 199 -17.82 -0.66 17.54
N TRP A 200 -17.25 -1.21 18.61
CA TRP A 200 -15.85 -1.63 18.68
C TRP A 200 -15.50 -2.63 17.58
N ARG A 201 -16.34 -3.65 17.39
CA ARG A 201 -16.14 -4.66 16.35
C ARG A 201 -16.13 -4.03 14.97
N ILE A 202 -17.11 -3.17 14.65
CA ILE A 202 -17.19 -2.49 13.34
C ILE A 202 -15.98 -1.58 13.14
N TRP A 203 -15.61 -0.78 14.15
CA TRP A 203 -14.44 0.10 14.12
C TRP A 203 -13.15 -0.67 13.80
N ASN A 204 -12.89 -1.75 14.54
CA ASN A 204 -11.67 -2.55 14.34
C ASN A 204 -11.68 -3.28 13.01
N THR A 205 -12.84 -3.81 12.60
CA THR A 205 -12.99 -4.48 11.30
C THR A 205 -12.72 -3.52 10.14
N TRP A 206 -13.04 -2.23 10.29
CA TRP A 206 -12.97 -1.26 9.19
C TRP A 206 -11.72 -0.40 9.20
N PHE A 207 -11.15 -0.11 10.35
CA PHE A 207 -10.19 1.00 10.51
C PHE A 207 -8.89 0.63 11.22
N GLU A 208 -8.82 -0.47 11.98
CA GLU A 208 -7.55 -0.93 12.55
C GLU A 208 -6.74 -1.68 11.48
N GLN A 209 -5.52 -1.20 11.20
CA GLN A 209 -4.60 -1.89 10.29
C GLN A 209 -3.86 -2.99 11.06
N VAL A 210 -4.31 -4.23 10.92
CA VAL A 210 -3.58 -5.41 11.40
C VAL A 210 -3.01 -6.14 10.18
N TYR A 211 -1.70 -6.03 9.98
CA TYR A 211 -1.00 -6.89 9.04
C TYR A 211 -1.14 -8.34 9.52
N PRO A 212 -1.38 -9.30 8.61
CA PRO A 212 -1.40 -10.72 8.94
C PRO A 212 -0.15 -11.16 9.69
N ASN A 213 -0.30 -12.18 10.54
CA ASN A 213 0.83 -12.80 11.21
C ASN A 213 1.87 -13.26 10.20
N GLY A 214 3.14 -13.21 10.59
CA GLY A 214 4.26 -13.54 9.71
C GLY A 214 4.63 -12.45 8.70
N THR A 215 3.91 -11.32 8.68
CA THR A 215 4.32 -10.18 7.83
C THR A 215 5.65 -9.61 8.32
N LEU A 216 6.63 -9.60 7.43
CA LEU A 216 7.92 -8.93 7.65
C LEU A 216 7.80 -7.45 7.26
N ILE A 217 8.22 -6.57 8.15
CA ILE A 217 8.20 -5.12 7.97
C ILE A 217 9.64 -4.58 7.96
N VAL A 218 9.91 -3.64 7.06
CA VAL A 218 11.05 -2.73 7.15
C VAL A 218 10.54 -1.30 7.31
N SER A 219 11.11 -0.56 8.25
CA SER A 219 10.73 0.85 8.42
C SER A 219 11.19 1.70 7.23
N ALA A 220 10.41 2.70 6.85
CA ALA A 220 10.75 3.66 5.80
C ALA A 220 11.94 4.58 6.19
N SER A 221 12.21 4.75 7.49
CA SER A 221 13.26 5.63 8.01
C SER A 221 14.43 4.88 8.66
N SER A 222 14.36 3.56 8.77
CA SER A 222 15.42 2.74 9.35
C SER A 222 15.72 1.52 8.47
N THR A 223 16.80 0.81 8.80
CA THR A 223 17.15 -0.47 8.14
C THR A 223 16.73 -1.68 8.98
N GLU A 224 15.92 -1.44 10.01
CA GLU A 224 15.51 -2.45 10.98
C GLU A 224 14.34 -3.28 10.44
N TYR A 225 14.39 -4.58 10.73
CA TYR A 225 13.35 -5.53 10.35
C TYR A 225 12.52 -5.92 11.56
N TRP A 226 11.21 -6.01 11.35
CA TRP A 226 10.24 -6.35 12.38
C TRP A 226 9.30 -7.44 11.86
N LEU A 227 8.99 -8.44 12.70
CA LEU A 227 7.96 -9.43 12.42
C LEU A 227 6.65 -8.99 13.08
N ILE A 228 5.54 -9.02 12.34
CA ILE A 228 4.20 -8.91 12.93
C ILE A 228 3.76 -10.29 13.38
N ASP A 229 3.48 -10.40 14.67
CA ASP A 229 3.13 -11.65 15.33
C ASP A 229 2.21 -11.36 16.52
N ASN A 230 1.00 -11.93 16.46
CA ASN A 230 -0.10 -11.79 17.41
C ASN A 230 -0.37 -10.34 17.84
N GLY A 231 -0.43 -9.42 16.87
CA GLY A 231 -0.67 -7.99 17.10
C GLY A 231 0.52 -7.24 17.71
N GLN A 232 1.69 -7.88 17.81
CA GLN A 232 2.94 -7.27 18.25
C GLN A 232 3.91 -7.09 17.09
N ARG A 233 4.78 -6.08 17.18
CA ARG A 233 5.97 -5.94 16.34
C ARG A 233 7.18 -6.47 17.11
N ARG A 234 7.88 -7.44 16.54
CA ARG A 234 9.05 -8.09 17.15
C ARG A 234 10.29 -7.78 16.32
N LYS A 235 11.26 -7.10 16.92
CA LYS A 235 12.49 -6.68 16.23
C LYS A 235 13.38 -7.88 15.94
N PHE A 236 14.03 -7.93 14.79
CA PHE A 236 15.17 -8.82 14.58
C PHE A 236 16.46 -8.15 15.07
N LYS A 237 17.17 -8.80 16.01
CA LYS A 237 18.43 -8.28 16.58
C LYS A 237 19.48 -7.99 15.51
N ASN A 238 19.60 -8.83 14.48
CA ASN A 238 20.53 -8.64 13.37
C ASN A 238 20.13 -9.43 12.12
N LYS A 239 20.90 -9.28 11.04
CA LYS A 239 20.62 -9.94 9.76
C LYS A 239 20.69 -11.47 9.84
N THR A 240 21.52 -12.05 10.71
CA THR A 240 21.63 -13.51 10.88
C THR A 240 20.37 -14.09 11.50
N THR A 241 19.78 -13.41 12.51
CA THR A 241 18.51 -13.85 13.10
C THR A 241 17.34 -13.74 12.12
N LEU A 242 17.40 -12.75 11.22
CA LEU A 242 16.44 -12.56 10.13
C LEU A 242 16.51 -13.69 9.08
N ILE A 243 17.66 -13.88 8.43
CA ILE A 243 17.78 -14.79 7.27
C ILE A 243 17.58 -16.27 7.62
N THR A 244 17.76 -16.65 8.88
CA THR A 244 17.52 -18.02 9.36
C THR A 244 16.04 -18.31 9.64
N ARG A 245 15.18 -17.28 9.72
CA ARG A 245 13.73 -17.43 9.94
C ARG A 245 12.88 -17.05 8.73
N THR A 246 13.30 -16.06 7.94
CA THR A 246 12.49 -15.54 6.85
C THR A 246 13.35 -14.93 5.74
N ASP A 247 12.79 -14.78 4.54
CA ASP A 247 13.47 -14.15 3.40
C ASP A 247 13.28 -12.62 3.47
N PRO A 248 14.36 -11.82 3.64
CA PRO A 248 14.24 -10.35 3.72
C PRO A 248 13.51 -9.71 2.52
N LYS A 249 13.45 -10.38 1.37
CA LYS A 249 12.76 -9.88 0.17
C LYS A 249 11.24 -9.80 0.34
N THR A 250 10.67 -10.54 1.30
CA THR A 250 9.24 -10.51 1.61
C THR A 250 8.83 -9.26 2.38
N ALA A 251 9.81 -8.49 2.89
CA ALA A 251 9.54 -7.31 3.70
C ALA A 251 8.73 -6.26 2.93
N VAL A 252 7.71 -5.73 3.61
CA VAL A 252 6.94 -4.58 3.17
C VAL A 252 7.40 -3.33 3.90
N THR A 253 7.39 -2.19 3.22
CA THR A 253 7.82 -0.92 3.81
C THR A 253 6.67 -0.27 4.57
N MET A 254 6.92 0.13 5.82
CA MET A 254 5.93 0.77 6.68
C MET A 254 6.49 2.07 7.27
N SER A 255 5.64 3.06 7.49
CA SER A 255 6.06 4.27 8.23
C SER A 255 6.25 3.97 9.72
N GLU A 256 7.11 4.71 10.41
CA GLU A 256 7.26 4.56 11.88
C GLU A 256 5.97 4.83 12.64
N VAL A 257 5.12 5.73 12.12
CA VAL A 257 3.82 6.05 12.72
C VAL A 257 2.92 4.82 12.68
N ASP A 258 2.80 4.18 11.52
CA ASP A 258 1.97 2.98 11.38
C ASP A 258 2.54 1.80 12.16
N LEU A 259 3.86 1.67 12.19
CA LEU A 259 4.54 0.63 12.96
C LEU A 259 4.34 0.86 14.47
N SER A 260 4.23 2.10 14.94
CA SER A 260 3.98 2.41 16.35
C SER A 260 2.61 1.97 16.86
N ASN A 261 1.66 1.67 15.96
CA ASN A 261 0.35 1.14 16.32
C ASN A 261 0.43 -0.30 16.87
N TYR A 262 1.54 -1.01 16.61
CA TYR A 262 1.78 -2.34 17.13
C TYR A 262 2.49 -2.28 18.48
N LYS A 263 1.99 -3.07 19.44
CA LYS A 263 2.69 -3.26 20.71
C LYS A 263 4.08 -3.84 20.45
N ILE A 264 5.09 -3.34 21.15
CA ILE A 264 6.44 -3.90 21.06
C ILE A 264 6.39 -5.28 21.73
N GLY A 265 6.77 -6.31 20.97
CA GLY A 265 6.92 -7.68 21.46
C GLY A 265 8.37 -8.03 21.77
N ALA A 266 8.59 -9.28 22.21
CA ALA A 266 9.93 -9.80 22.50
C ALA A 266 10.82 -9.77 21.26
N GLU A 267 12.05 -9.27 21.41
CA GLU A 267 13.05 -9.23 20.35
C GLU A 267 13.45 -10.65 19.90
N ILE A 268 13.67 -10.83 18.60
CA ILE A 268 14.13 -12.07 17.99
C ILE A 268 15.67 -12.06 17.99
N SER A 269 16.24 -12.60 19.07
CA SER A 269 17.65 -12.43 19.44
C SER A 269 18.61 -13.49 18.89
N PHE A 270 18.14 -14.70 18.64
CA PHE A 270 19.00 -15.85 18.30
C PHE A 270 18.63 -16.43 16.95
N PRO A 271 19.58 -16.84 16.09
CA PRO A 271 19.28 -17.51 14.82
C PRO A 271 18.43 -18.78 15.01
N ASN A 272 17.58 -19.11 14.03
CA ASN A 272 16.83 -20.37 14.10
C ASN A 272 17.79 -21.57 14.08
N TYR A 273 17.48 -22.63 14.83
CA TYR A 273 18.31 -23.83 15.00
C TYR A 273 19.64 -23.64 15.73
N SER A 274 19.83 -22.52 16.44
CA SER A 274 20.94 -22.36 17.38
C SER A 274 20.86 -23.35 18.54
N LEU A 275 22.03 -23.81 19.00
CA LEU A 275 22.17 -24.55 20.24
C LEU A 275 22.41 -23.56 21.38
N LEU A 276 21.45 -23.42 22.28
CA LEU A 276 21.52 -22.50 23.41
C LEU A 276 21.87 -23.29 24.68
N HIS A 277 22.82 -22.80 25.46
CA HIS A 277 23.30 -23.47 26.66
C HIS A 277 23.15 -22.54 27.88
N THR A 278 22.41 -23.01 28.89
CA THR A 278 22.43 -22.45 30.25
C THR A 278 23.38 -23.27 31.11
N THR A 279 23.60 -22.87 32.36
CA THR A 279 24.51 -23.54 33.30
C THR A 279 24.35 -25.07 33.42
N ASP A 280 23.15 -25.59 33.21
CA ASP A 280 22.82 -27.02 33.38
C ASP A 280 22.12 -27.68 32.18
N LYS A 281 21.69 -26.92 31.17
CA LYS A 281 20.82 -27.43 30.09
C LYS A 281 21.23 -26.90 28.73
N THR A 282 21.08 -27.78 27.74
CA THR A 282 21.23 -27.43 26.32
C THR A 282 19.88 -27.52 25.63
N PHE A 283 19.60 -26.55 24.78
CA PHE A 283 18.37 -26.45 24.00
C PHE A 283 18.71 -26.32 22.51
N LEU A 284 17.89 -26.93 21.65
CA LEU A 284 17.81 -26.55 20.24
C LEU A 284 16.69 -25.52 20.10
N LEU A 285 17.02 -24.33 19.59
CA LEU A 285 16.03 -23.32 19.27
C LEU A 285 15.32 -23.67 17.95
N ASP A 286 14.00 -23.75 17.97
CA ASP A 286 13.16 -23.95 16.79
C ASP A 286 12.11 -22.84 16.74
N HIS A 287 12.42 -21.79 15.98
CA HIS A 287 11.74 -20.50 15.98
C HIS A 287 11.65 -19.89 17.38
N ASP A 288 10.48 -19.93 18.01
CA ASP A 288 10.23 -19.43 19.37
C ASP A 288 10.04 -20.58 20.38
N THR A 289 10.39 -21.81 19.98
CA THR A 289 10.32 -23.00 20.80
C THR A 289 11.72 -23.44 21.24
N LEU A 290 11.95 -23.53 22.54
CA LEU A 290 13.15 -24.11 23.15
C LEU A 290 12.95 -25.60 23.35
N ARG A 291 13.73 -26.42 22.64
CA ARG A 291 13.66 -27.87 22.74
C ARG A 291 14.81 -28.41 23.58
N PRO A 292 14.57 -28.83 24.83
CA PRO A 292 15.65 -29.30 25.70
C PRO A 292 16.21 -30.64 25.18
N PHE A 293 17.52 -30.81 25.22
CA PHE A 293 18.13 -32.12 25.07
C PHE A 293 18.00 -32.88 26.39
N ALA A 294 17.68 -34.18 26.35
CA ALA A 294 17.55 -34.99 27.57
C ALA A 294 18.88 -35.15 28.33
N SER A 295 20.02 -35.00 27.65
CA SER A 295 21.36 -34.89 28.24
C SER A 295 22.36 -34.31 27.24
N GLU A 296 23.47 -33.76 27.73
CA GLU A 296 24.56 -33.22 26.90
C GLU A 296 25.16 -34.29 25.97
N ALA A 297 25.27 -35.53 26.43
CA ALA A 297 25.75 -36.66 25.62
C ALA A 297 24.90 -36.90 24.36
N ILE A 298 23.62 -36.51 24.37
CA ILE A 298 22.72 -36.65 23.21
C ILE A 298 23.02 -35.60 22.14
N VAL A 299 23.52 -34.41 22.52
CA VAL A 299 23.88 -33.33 21.58
C VAL A 299 24.88 -33.86 20.55
N GLY A 300 26.03 -34.36 21.01
CA GLY A 300 27.04 -34.94 20.12
C GLY A 300 26.57 -36.20 19.40
N LYS A 301 25.77 -37.06 20.06
CA LYS A 301 25.27 -38.31 19.46
C LYS A 301 24.37 -38.05 18.25
N LEU A 302 23.61 -36.96 18.25
CA LEU A 302 22.74 -36.55 17.13
C LEU A 302 23.46 -35.72 16.07
N GLY A 303 24.80 -35.59 16.16
CA GLY A 303 25.63 -34.93 15.16
C GLY A 303 25.76 -33.42 15.33
N PHE A 304 25.26 -32.86 16.45
CA PHE A 304 25.48 -31.46 16.77
C PHE A 304 26.89 -31.24 17.30
N ASN A 305 27.53 -30.14 16.87
CA ASN A 305 28.86 -29.79 17.31
C ASN A 305 28.82 -29.02 18.64
N PRO A 306 29.42 -29.51 19.74
CA PRO A 306 29.46 -28.79 21.01
C PRO A 306 30.19 -27.44 20.95
N GLN A 307 30.99 -27.17 19.91
CA GLN A 307 31.62 -25.86 19.71
C GLN A 307 30.65 -24.79 19.17
N GLU A 308 29.43 -25.18 18.77
CA GLU A 308 28.38 -24.28 18.28
C GLU A 308 27.41 -23.86 19.39
N LEU A 309 27.68 -24.24 20.64
CA LEU A 309 26.92 -23.81 21.80
C LEU A 309 27.03 -22.30 21.97
N ILE A 310 25.90 -21.66 22.20
CA ILE A 310 25.80 -20.25 22.57
C ILE A 310 25.39 -20.22 24.04
N ASP A 311 26.32 -19.81 24.90
CA ASP A 311 26.04 -19.60 26.32
C ASP A 311 25.06 -18.42 26.47
N VAL A 312 23.99 -18.65 27.23
CA VAL A 312 22.92 -17.68 27.45
C VAL A 312 22.45 -17.73 28.90
N ASP A 313 22.02 -16.58 29.41
CA ASP A 313 21.37 -16.51 30.72
C ASP A 313 19.87 -16.85 30.62
N GLU A 314 19.27 -17.37 31.69
CA GLU A 314 17.84 -17.77 31.70
C GLU A 314 16.89 -16.62 31.33
N PHE A 315 17.24 -15.36 31.66
CA PHE A 315 16.41 -14.22 31.31
C PHE A 315 16.43 -13.89 29.82
N GLU A 316 17.48 -14.27 29.08
CA GLU A 316 17.53 -14.09 27.61
C GLU A 316 16.61 -15.09 26.88
N LEU A 317 16.24 -16.16 27.57
CA LEU A 317 15.28 -17.16 27.10
C LEU A 317 13.82 -16.78 27.43
N ALA A 318 13.61 -15.68 28.16
CA ALA A 318 12.28 -15.24 28.58
C ALA A 318 11.39 -14.91 27.37
N GLY A 319 10.17 -15.45 27.37
CA GLY A 319 9.19 -15.28 26.29
C GLY A 319 9.25 -16.36 25.20
N LEU A 320 10.24 -17.26 25.24
CA LEU A 320 10.25 -18.47 24.41
C LEU A 320 9.43 -19.59 25.07
N THR A 321 8.83 -20.44 24.26
CA THR A 321 8.00 -21.56 24.71
C THR A 321 8.85 -22.83 24.86
N ILE A 322 8.69 -23.59 25.95
CA ILE A 322 9.39 -24.88 26.08
C ILE A 322 8.64 -25.94 25.27
N GLY A 323 9.34 -26.56 24.33
CA GLY A 323 8.84 -27.61 23.47
C GLY A 323 9.19 -29.03 23.93
N SER A 324 9.06 -29.99 23.01
CA SER A 324 9.35 -31.40 23.29
C SER A 324 10.85 -31.65 23.50
N THR A 325 11.15 -32.52 24.46
CA THR A 325 12.52 -32.96 24.75
C THR A 325 13.09 -33.79 23.60
N ILE A 326 14.31 -33.48 23.18
CA ILE A 326 15.09 -34.24 22.20
C ILE A 326 15.78 -35.40 22.93
N THR A 327 15.53 -36.62 22.47
CA THR A 327 16.09 -37.84 23.07
C THR A 327 17.00 -38.56 22.09
N ALA A 328 17.69 -39.61 22.57
CA ALA A 328 18.56 -40.42 21.72
C ALA A 328 17.84 -41.17 20.59
N THR A 329 16.50 -41.23 20.61
CA THR A 329 15.67 -41.84 19.57
C THR A 329 15.04 -40.80 18.64
N SER A 330 15.26 -39.50 18.86
CA SER A 330 14.76 -38.45 17.96
C SER A 330 15.51 -38.48 16.64
N THR A 331 14.80 -38.62 15.52
CA THR A 331 15.36 -38.50 14.17
C THR A 331 15.07 -37.12 13.60
N ALA A 332 16.10 -36.49 13.01
CA ALA A 332 16.03 -35.17 12.36
C ALA A 332 15.34 -34.10 13.22
N PRO A 333 15.88 -33.75 14.40
CA PRO A 333 15.27 -32.75 15.30
C PRO A 333 15.15 -31.34 14.70
N GLN A 334 16.03 -30.98 13.74
CA GLN A 334 15.92 -29.74 12.94
C GLN A 334 14.98 -29.89 11.72
N GLY A 335 14.63 -31.12 11.36
CA GLY A 335 13.82 -31.47 10.20
C GLY A 335 14.64 -31.74 8.94
N VAL A 336 14.13 -32.63 8.08
CA VAL A 336 14.70 -32.95 6.77
C VAL A 336 13.58 -33.29 5.79
N VAL A 337 13.74 -33.01 4.51
CA VAL A 337 12.78 -33.42 3.47
C VAL A 337 13.25 -34.73 2.85
N TYR A 338 12.41 -35.77 2.93
CA TYR A 338 12.59 -37.02 2.21
C TYR A 338 11.91 -36.92 0.85
N TYR A 339 12.68 -37.15 -0.21
CA TYR A 339 12.16 -37.40 -1.55
C TYR A 339 12.15 -38.90 -1.82
N ILE A 340 10.99 -39.42 -2.24
CA ILE A 340 10.78 -40.84 -2.53
C ILE A 340 10.62 -41.02 -4.04
N PRO A 341 11.67 -41.44 -4.78
CA PRO A 341 11.63 -41.52 -6.23
C PRO A 341 10.59 -42.51 -6.77
N GLU A 342 10.30 -43.60 -6.05
CA GLU A 342 9.36 -44.64 -6.51
C GLU A 342 7.93 -44.10 -6.70
N ILE A 343 7.52 -43.15 -5.85
CA ILE A 343 6.18 -42.53 -5.89
C ILE A 343 6.22 -41.04 -6.23
N LYS A 344 7.41 -40.47 -6.44
CA LYS A 344 7.65 -39.06 -6.75
C LYS A 344 7.03 -38.09 -5.72
N SER A 345 7.07 -38.48 -4.44
CA SER A 345 6.46 -37.73 -3.35
C SER A 345 7.51 -37.19 -2.38
N TYR A 346 7.15 -36.13 -1.66
CA TYR A 346 7.98 -35.48 -0.66
C TYR A 346 7.33 -35.58 0.71
N TYR A 347 8.13 -35.79 1.75
CA TYR A 347 7.71 -35.80 3.15
C TYR A 347 8.68 -34.98 3.97
N PHE A 348 8.18 -34.12 4.85
CA PHE A 348 9.01 -33.49 5.87
C PHE A 348 9.08 -34.40 7.08
N LEU A 349 10.26 -34.92 7.42
CA LEU A 349 10.50 -35.71 8.62
C LEU A 349 11.00 -34.79 9.73
N LYS A 350 10.33 -34.81 10.89
CA LYS A 350 10.80 -34.15 12.10
C LYS A 350 10.35 -34.93 13.33
N ASP A 351 11.29 -35.23 14.22
CA ASP A 351 11.04 -35.96 15.47
C ASP A 351 10.33 -37.30 15.26
N ASN A 352 10.77 -38.08 14.28
CA ASN A 352 10.18 -39.37 13.89
C ASN A 352 8.77 -39.30 13.28
N ILE A 353 8.27 -38.10 12.97
CA ILE A 353 6.96 -37.89 12.34
C ILE A 353 7.14 -37.39 10.91
N LEU A 354 6.51 -38.06 9.95
CA LEU A 354 6.45 -37.67 8.56
C LEU A 354 5.22 -36.80 8.30
N TYR A 355 5.44 -35.62 7.72
CA TYR A 355 4.40 -34.72 7.25
C TYR A 355 4.38 -34.75 5.71
N PRO A 356 3.31 -35.25 5.08
CA PRO A 356 3.24 -35.28 3.62
C PRO A 356 3.27 -33.87 3.02
N ILE A 357 4.12 -33.66 2.01
CA ILE A 357 4.17 -32.43 1.21
C ILE A 357 3.47 -32.70 -0.12
N VAL A 358 2.24 -32.17 -0.23
CA VAL A 358 1.35 -32.45 -1.38
C VAL A 358 1.55 -31.52 -2.57
N ASP A 359 2.31 -30.43 -2.39
CA ASP A 359 2.58 -29.44 -3.43
C ASP A 359 4.04 -28.97 -3.37
N LYS A 360 4.71 -28.93 -4.53
CA LYS A 360 6.07 -28.39 -4.62
C LYS A 360 6.14 -26.91 -4.24
N ALA A 361 5.04 -26.17 -4.35
CA ALA A 361 4.95 -24.79 -3.89
C ALA A 361 5.34 -24.65 -2.41
N ILE A 362 4.88 -25.58 -1.56
CA ILE A 362 5.19 -25.64 -0.12
C ILE A 362 6.69 -25.86 0.09
N LEU A 363 7.28 -26.78 -0.68
CA LEU A 363 8.72 -27.05 -0.62
C LEU A 363 9.54 -25.80 -0.97
N THR A 364 9.17 -25.09 -2.03
CA THR A 364 9.90 -23.91 -2.50
C THR A 364 9.69 -22.66 -1.65
N SER A 365 8.66 -22.63 -0.79
CA SER A 365 8.37 -21.52 0.11
C SER A 365 8.80 -21.82 1.55
N ALA A 366 8.14 -22.75 2.23
CA ALA A 366 8.29 -23.00 3.66
C ALA A 366 9.53 -23.84 4.00
N TYR A 367 9.99 -24.68 3.06
CA TYR A 367 11.10 -25.62 3.26
C TYR A 367 12.29 -25.37 2.35
N LYS A 368 12.41 -24.15 1.79
CA LYS A 368 13.44 -23.79 0.80
C LYS A 368 14.88 -24.06 1.24
N ASN A 369 15.15 -23.92 2.54
CA ASN A 369 16.48 -24.09 3.13
C ASN A 369 16.63 -25.42 3.91
N VAL A 370 15.63 -26.30 3.84
CA VAL A 370 15.68 -27.60 4.51
C VAL A 370 16.36 -28.62 3.58
N PRO A 371 17.33 -29.41 4.06
CA PRO A 371 17.99 -30.41 3.24
C PRO A 371 17.01 -31.42 2.63
N ILE A 372 17.26 -31.84 1.39
CA ILE A 372 16.50 -32.87 0.71
C ILE A 372 17.36 -34.12 0.58
N GLU A 373 16.86 -35.25 1.06
CA GLU A 373 17.51 -36.55 1.00
C GLU A 373 16.68 -37.54 0.17
N ASN A 374 17.36 -38.39 -0.61
CA ASN A 374 16.70 -39.44 -1.37
C ASN A 374 16.55 -40.70 -0.51
N HIS A 375 15.31 -41.16 -0.35
CA HIS A 375 14.97 -42.36 0.43
C HIS A 375 14.08 -43.31 -0.36
N LYS A 376 13.97 -44.57 0.07
CA LYS A 376 13.10 -45.56 -0.58
C LYS A 376 11.74 -45.59 0.10
N LEU A 377 10.71 -46.00 -0.62
CA LEU A 377 9.35 -46.12 -0.09
C LEU A 377 9.27 -46.93 1.22
N LYS A 378 10.06 -48.02 1.33
CA LYS A 378 10.13 -48.86 2.53
C LYS A 378 10.65 -48.14 3.78
N ASP A 379 11.39 -47.04 3.60
CA ASP A 379 11.96 -46.27 4.71
C ASP A 379 10.88 -45.45 5.43
N LEU A 380 9.76 -45.15 4.78
CA LEU A 380 8.63 -44.46 5.41
C LEU A 380 7.98 -45.29 6.52
N ALA A 381 7.99 -46.62 6.41
CA ALA A 381 7.39 -47.53 7.39
C ALA A 381 8.07 -47.50 8.78
N LYS A 382 9.22 -46.83 8.89
CA LYS A 382 9.96 -46.64 10.15
C LYS A 382 9.39 -45.51 11.00
N PHE A 383 8.52 -44.67 10.44
CA PHE A 383 8.06 -43.43 11.04
C PHE A 383 6.54 -43.34 11.04
N GLU A 384 5.99 -42.64 12.01
CA GLU A 384 4.57 -42.31 12.04
C GLU A 384 4.29 -41.23 11.00
N THR A 385 3.21 -41.38 10.23
CA THR A 385 2.77 -40.34 9.28
C THR A 385 1.68 -39.50 9.93
N ALA A 386 1.90 -38.19 10.02
CA ALA A 386 0.92 -37.26 10.57
C ALA A 386 -0.33 -37.21 9.70
N GLU A 387 -1.50 -37.10 10.33
CA GLU A 387 -2.77 -36.85 9.64
C GLU A 387 -2.78 -35.47 8.98
N ARG A 388 -2.10 -34.49 9.60
CA ARG A 388 -1.96 -33.14 9.05
C ARG A 388 -0.85 -33.08 8.00
N LEU A 389 -1.11 -32.31 6.95
CA LEU A 389 -0.15 -32.04 5.88
C LEU A 389 0.89 -31.00 6.30
N ALA A 390 2.03 -30.98 5.61
CA ALA A 390 2.92 -29.84 5.66
C ALA A 390 2.20 -28.59 5.11
N MET A 391 2.41 -27.43 5.76
CA MET A 391 1.68 -26.20 5.47
C MET A 391 2.62 -25.07 5.06
N PHE A 392 2.06 -24.05 4.43
CA PHE A 392 2.74 -22.78 4.22
C PHE A 392 2.91 -22.03 5.56
N ASN A 393 4.01 -21.29 5.69
CA ASN A 393 4.24 -20.44 6.87
C ASN A 393 3.31 -19.21 6.83
N ASP A 394 2.96 -18.69 8.00
CA ASP A 394 2.25 -17.42 8.12
C ASP A 394 3.02 -16.28 7.40
N GLY A 395 2.28 -15.34 6.81
CA GLY A 395 2.82 -14.28 5.95
C GLY A 395 3.10 -14.71 4.51
N THR A 396 3.01 -16.01 4.18
CA THR A 396 3.19 -16.48 2.80
C THR A 396 2.07 -15.98 1.90
N LEU A 397 2.42 -15.27 0.82
CA LEU A 397 1.49 -14.86 -0.22
C LEU A 397 1.25 -16.03 -1.19
N LEU A 398 -0.01 -16.40 -1.39
CA LEU A 398 -0.42 -17.52 -2.21
C LEU A 398 -1.29 -17.04 -3.36
N LYS A 399 -1.19 -17.68 -4.52
CA LYS A 399 -2.12 -17.46 -5.64
C LYS A 399 -2.62 -18.80 -6.16
N ASP A 400 -3.92 -18.87 -6.34
CA ASP A 400 -4.56 -20.01 -6.96
C ASP A 400 -4.30 -20.01 -8.48
N LYS A 401 -3.86 -21.15 -9.01
CA LYS A 401 -3.66 -21.34 -10.47
C LYS A 401 -4.93 -21.14 -11.28
N GLU A 402 -6.10 -21.45 -10.71
CA GLU A 402 -7.36 -21.50 -11.46
C GLU A 402 -8.18 -20.21 -11.39
N ASN A 403 -8.26 -19.56 -10.22
CA ASN A 403 -9.14 -18.39 -10.02
C ASN A 403 -8.40 -17.06 -9.76
N GLN A 404 -7.07 -17.02 -9.94
CA GLN A 404 -6.20 -15.83 -9.80
C GLN A 404 -6.29 -15.07 -8.46
N THR A 405 -7.07 -15.55 -7.49
CA THR A 405 -7.25 -14.91 -6.19
C THR A 405 -5.94 -15.00 -5.41
N ILE A 406 -5.54 -13.90 -4.80
CA ILE A 406 -4.36 -13.82 -3.95
C ILE A 406 -4.80 -13.98 -2.51
N TYR A 407 -4.07 -14.80 -1.76
CA TYR A 407 -4.27 -15.04 -0.34
C TYR A 407 -2.99 -14.71 0.42
N VAL A 408 -3.12 -14.47 1.72
CA VAL A 408 -2.01 -14.47 2.66
C VAL A 408 -2.29 -15.50 3.76
N MET A 409 -1.28 -16.27 4.14
CA MET A 409 -1.37 -17.20 5.26
C MET A 409 -1.36 -16.44 6.58
N ASP A 410 -2.30 -16.77 7.46
CA ASP A 410 -2.48 -16.10 8.75
C ASP A 410 -3.07 -17.09 9.75
N GLN A 411 -2.28 -17.49 10.75
CA GLN A 411 -2.65 -18.45 11.80
C GLN A 411 -3.26 -19.74 11.25
N GLY A 412 -2.62 -20.33 10.24
CA GLY A 412 -3.06 -21.58 9.61
C GLY A 412 -4.28 -21.46 8.71
N LYS A 413 -4.79 -20.25 8.46
CA LYS A 413 -5.85 -19.96 7.48
C LYS A 413 -5.27 -19.26 6.27
N LYS A 414 -5.87 -19.46 5.10
CA LYS A 414 -5.65 -18.60 3.93
C LYS A 414 -6.67 -17.48 3.95
N ARG A 415 -6.22 -16.23 4.04
CA ARG A 415 -7.08 -15.05 4.01
C ARG A 415 -7.07 -14.44 2.61
N PRO A 416 -8.22 -14.36 1.91
CA PRO A 416 -8.26 -13.73 0.59
C PRO A 416 -7.89 -12.25 0.70
N ILE A 417 -7.16 -11.72 -0.27
CA ILE A 417 -6.94 -10.29 -0.42
C ILE A 417 -7.98 -9.79 -1.43
N ALA A 418 -8.80 -8.83 -1.01
CA ALA A 418 -10.03 -8.45 -1.72
C ALA A 418 -9.79 -8.03 -3.16
N ASP A 419 -8.72 -7.28 -3.39
CA ASP A 419 -8.38 -6.69 -4.68
C ASP A 419 -6.88 -6.34 -4.75
N ASP A 420 -6.42 -6.06 -5.97
CA ASP A 420 -5.03 -5.67 -6.24
C ASP A 420 -4.65 -4.36 -5.54
N ASP A 421 -5.60 -3.44 -5.32
CA ASP A 421 -5.35 -2.19 -4.61
C ASP A 421 -5.03 -2.43 -3.12
N THR A 422 -5.72 -3.38 -2.50
CA THR A 422 -5.45 -3.86 -1.15
C THR A 422 -4.08 -4.53 -1.09
N PHE A 423 -3.78 -5.43 -2.05
CA PHE A 423 -2.49 -6.10 -2.13
C PHE A 423 -1.33 -5.10 -2.20
N ILE A 424 -1.43 -4.11 -3.10
CA ILE A 424 -0.42 -3.07 -3.31
C ILE A 424 -0.32 -2.16 -2.08
N ALA A 425 -1.45 -1.78 -1.47
CA ALA A 425 -1.45 -0.88 -0.31
C ALA A 425 -0.85 -1.51 0.95
N LEU A 426 -0.94 -2.84 1.08
CA LEU A 426 -0.21 -3.60 2.10
C LEU A 426 1.30 -3.69 1.79
N GLY A 427 1.78 -3.07 0.71
CA GLY A 427 3.19 -3.10 0.32
C GLY A 427 3.66 -4.47 -0.18
N TYR A 428 2.75 -5.42 -0.40
CA TYR A 428 3.09 -6.73 -0.93
C TYR A 428 3.58 -6.62 -2.38
N LYS A 429 4.49 -7.52 -2.74
CA LYS A 429 5.15 -7.53 -4.06
C LYS A 429 4.72 -8.78 -4.81
N SER A 430 4.32 -8.61 -6.07
CA SER A 430 3.90 -9.73 -6.91
C SER A 430 5.00 -10.78 -7.11
N SER A 431 6.28 -10.37 -7.04
CA SER A 431 7.44 -11.28 -7.08
C SER A 431 7.51 -12.26 -5.90
N ASN A 432 6.80 -11.98 -4.80
CA ASN A 432 6.80 -12.79 -3.59
C ASN A 432 5.61 -13.75 -3.52
N ILE A 433 4.75 -13.75 -4.54
CA ILE A 433 3.59 -14.63 -4.62
C ILE A 433 4.05 -16.06 -4.97
N THR A 434 3.63 -17.01 -4.15
CA THR A 434 3.80 -18.44 -4.40
C THR A 434 2.54 -18.99 -5.06
N THR A 435 2.66 -19.51 -6.28
CA THR A 435 1.52 -20.08 -7.01
C THR A 435 1.35 -21.56 -6.65
N ALA A 436 0.19 -21.95 -6.12
CA ALA A 436 -0.10 -23.30 -5.64
C ALA A 436 -1.29 -23.93 -6.40
N ALA A 437 -1.39 -25.27 -6.38
CA ALA A 437 -2.52 -25.96 -7.00
C ALA A 437 -3.83 -25.68 -6.25
N HIS A 438 -4.95 -25.66 -6.97
CA HIS A 438 -6.28 -25.38 -6.41
C HIS A 438 -6.63 -26.32 -5.25
N LEU A 439 -6.42 -27.65 -5.43
CA LEU A 439 -6.68 -28.66 -4.38
C LEU A 439 -5.83 -28.44 -3.12
N THR A 440 -4.58 -28.00 -3.26
CA THR A 440 -3.72 -27.66 -2.13
C THR A 440 -4.32 -26.53 -1.32
N LEU A 441 -4.74 -25.45 -1.99
CA LEU A 441 -5.36 -24.31 -1.34
C LEU A 441 -6.75 -24.63 -0.78
N ALA A 442 -7.51 -25.55 -1.39
CA ALA A 442 -8.83 -25.94 -0.91
C ALA A 442 -8.78 -26.67 0.44
N ASN A 443 -7.68 -27.36 0.75
CA ASN A 443 -7.46 -28.02 2.04
C ASN A 443 -7.04 -27.06 3.17
N ILE A 444 -6.78 -25.80 2.87
CA ILE A 444 -6.46 -24.77 3.87
C ILE A 444 -7.75 -24.05 4.25
N PRO A 445 -8.11 -23.99 5.56
CA PRO A 445 -9.27 -23.23 6.01
C PRO A 445 -9.22 -21.78 5.52
N THR A 446 -10.33 -21.28 4.99
CA THR A 446 -10.41 -19.90 4.50
C THR A 446 -10.75 -18.97 5.67
N GLY A 447 -9.92 -17.95 5.87
CA GLY A 447 -10.16 -16.88 6.83
C GLY A 447 -10.88 -15.69 6.21
N GLU A 448 -11.08 -14.63 7.00
CA GLU A 448 -11.74 -13.41 6.53
C GLU A 448 -10.93 -12.71 5.42
N THR A 449 -11.65 -12.16 4.45
CA THR A 449 -11.06 -11.38 3.36
C THR A 449 -10.46 -10.08 3.91
N ILE A 450 -9.27 -9.74 3.44
CA ILE A 450 -8.55 -8.51 3.79
C ILE A 450 -8.92 -7.45 2.76
N PHE A 451 -9.38 -6.30 3.23
CA PHE A 451 -9.74 -5.15 2.40
C PHE A 451 -8.75 -4.00 2.60
N LEU A 452 -8.71 -3.09 1.65
CA LEU A 452 -7.93 -1.86 1.72
C LEU A 452 -8.37 -1.01 2.92
N ASN A 453 -7.47 -0.79 3.87
CA ASN A 453 -7.69 0.19 4.93
C ASN A 453 -7.58 1.61 4.32
N ALA A 454 -8.61 2.41 4.50
CA ALA A 454 -8.64 3.77 3.98
C ALA A 454 -7.68 4.74 4.72
N SER A 455 -7.01 4.34 5.80
CA SER A 455 -5.81 5.05 6.30
C SER A 455 -4.60 4.87 5.37
N LEU A 456 -4.49 3.75 4.65
CA LEU A 456 -3.44 3.51 3.64
C LEU A 456 -3.67 4.36 2.37
N LEU A 457 -4.91 4.79 2.13
CA LEU A 457 -5.26 5.83 1.13
C LEU A 457 -4.76 7.22 1.55
N SER A 458 -4.70 7.49 2.86
CA SER A 458 -4.21 8.77 3.43
C SER A 458 -2.68 8.85 3.55
N SER A 459 -1.96 7.76 3.26
CA SER A 459 -0.52 7.84 3.17
C SER A 459 -0.17 8.76 2.01
N ARG A 460 0.43 9.92 2.33
CA ARG A 460 0.99 10.90 1.37
C ARG A 460 2.03 10.30 0.39
N ASN A 461 2.21 8.99 0.41
CA ASN A 461 3.21 8.22 -0.31
C ASN A 461 2.62 7.27 -1.37
N LYS A 462 1.29 7.08 -1.49
CA LYS A 462 0.71 6.26 -2.57
C LYS A 462 0.71 7.04 -3.88
N TYR A 463 1.37 6.48 -4.88
CA TYR A 463 1.27 6.96 -6.25
C TYR A 463 0.00 6.37 -6.89
N LEU A 464 -1.12 7.13 -6.89
CA LEU A 464 -2.43 6.61 -7.35
C LEU A 464 -2.45 6.20 -8.82
N GLY A 465 -1.45 6.63 -9.61
CA GLY A 465 -1.29 6.22 -10.99
C GLY A 465 -0.95 4.75 -11.16
N ASP A 466 -0.61 4.01 -10.10
CA ASP A 466 -0.39 2.57 -10.14
C ASP A 466 -1.65 1.74 -9.86
N SER A 467 -2.80 2.38 -9.63
CA SER A 467 -4.06 1.66 -9.48
C SER A 467 -4.34 0.82 -10.72
N ARG A 468 -4.66 -0.45 -10.49
CA ARG A 468 -5.05 -1.42 -11.52
C ARG A 468 -6.56 -1.38 -11.80
N ALA A 469 -7.28 -0.43 -11.21
CA ALA A 469 -8.65 -0.14 -11.59
C ALA A 469 -8.73 0.05 -13.10
N GLU A 470 -9.78 -0.49 -13.70
CA GLU A 470 -10.04 -0.32 -15.13
C GLU A 470 -10.14 1.18 -15.41
N ILE A 471 -9.25 1.69 -16.27
CA ILE A 471 -9.24 3.10 -16.64
C ILE A 471 -10.12 3.29 -17.86
N PRO A 472 -11.23 4.04 -17.75
CA PRO A 472 -12.10 4.28 -18.88
C PRO A 472 -11.41 5.13 -19.95
N ASP A 473 -11.49 4.71 -21.21
CA ASP A 473 -11.22 5.56 -22.37
C ASP A 473 -12.46 6.45 -22.60
N ILE A 474 -12.50 7.60 -21.92
CA ILE A 474 -13.60 8.57 -22.04
C ILE A 474 -13.40 9.45 -23.27
N TYR A 475 -12.14 9.67 -23.68
CA TYR A 475 -11.78 10.49 -24.83
C TYR A 475 -11.58 9.62 -26.08
N THR A 476 -12.65 8.91 -26.48
CA THR A 476 -12.59 7.85 -27.51
C THR A 476 -12.24 8.34 -28.92
N LYS A 477 -12.44 9.62 -29.23
CA LYS A 477 -12.20 10.21 -30.56
C LYS A 477 -10.80 10.82 -30.67
N ASN A 478 -9.79 9.96 -30.73
CA ASN A 478 -8.39 10.37 -30.93
C ASN A 478 -7.63 9.39 -31.84
N ASN A 479 -6.56 9.86 -32.48
CA ASN A 479 -5.67 9.05 -33.32
C ASN A 479 -4.33 8.69 -32.62
N LEU A 480 -4.29 8.80 -31.29
CA LEU A 480 -3.08 8.56 -30.49
C LEU A 480 -2.90 7.05 -30.28
N SER A 481 -1.64 6.59 -30.26
CA SER A 481 -1.30 5.21 -29.88
C SER A 481 -1.68 4.96 -28.41
N ALA A 482 -1.32 5.90 -27.54
CA ALA A 482 -1.72 5.92 -26.14
C ALA A 482 -1.93 7.37 -25.64
N TYR A 483 -2.80 7.53 -24.66
CA TYR A 483 -2.93 8.80 -23.92
C TYR A 483 -3.32 8.52 -22.47
N LEU A 484 -3.01 9.47 -21.58
CA LEU A 484 -3.41 9.42 -20.19
C LEU A 484 -3.68 10.84 -19.68
N VAL A 485 -4.75 11.00 -18.89
CA VAL A 485 -5.05 12.22 -18.13
C VAL A 485 -5.22 11.85 -16.66
N ALA A 486 -4.54 12.57 -15.77
CA ALA A 486 -4.62 12.33 -14.33
C ALA A 486 -4.61 13.64 -13.54
N GLU A 487 -5.15 13.59 -12.32
CA GLU A 487 -5.04 14.69 -11.35
C GLU A 487 -3.61 14.84 -10.82
N TYR A 488 -3.18 16.06 -10.56
CA TYR A 488 -1.91 16.37 -9.90
C TYR A 488 -2.18 17.08 -8.56
N PRO A 489 -1.46 16.73 -7.46
CA PRO A 489 -0.32 15.80 -7.40
C PRO A 489 -0.70 14.33 -7.14
N SER A 490 -1.97 14.06 -6.84
CA SER A 490 -2.44 12.73 -6.42
C SER A 490 -2.13 11.62 -7.41
N SER A 491 -2.00 11.97 -8.70
CA SER A 491 -1.75 11.06 -9.82
C SER A 491 -2.90 10.08 -10.06
N ARG A 492 -4.10 10.38 -9.56
CA ARG A 492 -5.31 9.59 -9.87
C ARG A 492 -5.63 9.72 -11.35
N ILE A 493 -5.61 8.60 -12.05
CA ILE A 493 -5.91 8.55 -13.48
C ILE A 493 -7.41 8.77 -13.67
N ILE A 494 -7.76 9.72 -14.54
CA ILE A 494 -9.15 10.06 -14.87
C ILE A 494 -9.58 9.29 -16.11
N SER A 495 -8.69 9.22 -17.11
CA SER A 495 -8.96 8.51 -18.36
C SER A 495 -7.66 8.20 -19.09
N GLY A 496 -7.68 7.16 -19.90
CA GLY A 496 -6.56 6.84 -20.76
C GLY A 496 -6.87 5.70 -21.72
N LYS A 497 -5.99 5.55 -22.70
CA LYS A 497 -6.00 4.49 -23.71
C LYS A 497 -4.62 3.89 -23.79
N ASN A 498 -4.54 2.56 -23.79
CA ASN A 498 -3.28 1.81 -23.91
C ASN A 498 -2.20 2.31 -22.94
N ILE A 499 -2.60 2.65 -21.72
CA ILE A 499 -1.74 3.40 -20.79
C ILE A 499 -0.51 2.63 -20.33
N ASP A 500 -0.57 1.30 -20.40
CA ASP A 500 0.51 0.37 -20.07
C ASP A 500 1.25 -0.16 -21.32
N SER A 501 0.93 0.34 -22.51
CA SER A 501 1.59 -0.05 -23.76
C SER A 501 2.98 0.57 -23.85
N ARG A 502 4.00 -0.28 -23.93
CA ARG A 502 5.40 0.12 -24.00
C ARG A 502 5.78 0.56 -25.42
N GLN A 503 6.26 1.79 -25.57
CA GLN A 503 6.66 2.36 -26.86
C GLN A 503 7.81 3.37 -26.74
N PRO A 504 8.54 3.68 -27.83
CA PRO A 504 9.59 4.69 -27.82
C PRO A 504 9.05 6.06 -27.39
N ILE A 505 9.79 6.78 -26.55
CA ILE A 505 9.33 8.06 -25.97
C ILE A 505 10.05 9.30 -26.52
N ALA A 506 11.02 9.10 -27.39
CA ALA A 506 11.84 10.16 -27.97
C ALA A 506 12.40 11.11 -26.89
N SER A 507 12.39 12.42 -27.15
CA SER A 507 12.94 13.44 -26.26
C SER A 507 12.25 13.60 -24.90
N LEU A 508 11.18 12.87 -24.59
CA LEU A 508 10.67 12.83 -23.22
C LEU A 508 11.73 12.30 -22.24
N THR A 509 12.65 11.44 -22.70
CA THR A 509 13.83 10.95 -21.96
C THR A 509 14.60 12.07 -21.24
N LYS A 510 14.67 13.27 -21.83
CA LYS A 510 15.45 14.39 -21.28
C LYS A 510 14.98 14.85 -19.90
N ILE A 511 13.73 14.56 -19.50
CA ILE A 511 13.24 14.85 -18.14
C ILE A 511 13.95 14.00 -17.09
N LEU A 512 14.33 12.76 -17.44
CA LEU A 512 15.14 11.88 -16.58
C LEU A 512 16.59 12.32 -16.58
N THR A 513 17.13 12.69 -17.74
CA THR A 513 18.49 13.24 -17.85
C THR A 513 18.70 14.45 -16.97
N VAL A 514 17.80 15.45 -17.03
CA VAL A 514 17.94 16.65 -16.20
C VAL A 514 17.78 16.35 -14.71
N ASN A 515 16.88 15.44 -14.36
CA ASN A 515 16.70 15.00 -12.98
C ASN A 515 17.97 14.36 -12.42
N GLU A 516 18.59 13.46 -13.19
CA GLU A 516 19.83 12.80 -12.75
C GLU A 516 21.02 13.76 -12.72
N VAL A 517 21.12 14.72 -13.64
CA VAL A 517 22.13 15.80 -13.58
C VAL A 517 22.03 16.58 -12.27
N LEU A 518 20.82 16.98 -11.87
CA LEU A 518 20.61 17.75 -10.65
C LEU A 518 20.82 16.91 -9.38
N ASN A 519 20.45 15.62 -9.38
CA ASN A 519 20.69 14.71 -8.26
C ASN A 519 22.18 14.43 -8.03
N ASN A 520 23.02 14.56 -9.06
CA ASN A 520 24.48 14.50 -8.93
C ASN A 520 25.10 15.88 -8.64
N ASN A 521 24.30 16.86 -8.19
CA ASN A 521 24.75 18.18 -7.73
C ASN A 521 25.60 18.97 -8.74
N VAL A 522 25.33 18.83 -10.05
CA VAL A 522 26.02 19.64 -11.06
C VAL A 522 25.69 21.11 -10.85
N SER A 523 26.71 21.93 -10.62
CA SER A 523 26.55 23.38 -10.49
C SER A 523 26.06 23.99 -11.81
N LEU A 524 24.92 24.68 -11.75
CA LEU A 524 24.32 25.34 -12.92
C LEU A 524 25.07 26.61 -13.35
N ASP A 525 25.87 27.20 -12.46
CA ASP A 525 26.71 28.37 -12.75
C ASP A 525 28.06 27.98 -13.36
N GLN A 526 28.46 26.72 -13.25
CA GLN A 526 29.66 26.21 -13.87
C GLN A 526 29.55 26.22 -15.41
N THR A 527 30.69 26.43 -16.05
CA THR A 527 30.82 26.40 -17.50
C THR A 527 31.29 25.04 -17.99
N THR A 528 30.60 24.50 -18.99
CA THR A 528 31.01 23.31 -19.75
C THR A 528 31.49 23.73 -21.14
N ILE A 529 32.61 23.14 -21.57
CA ILE A 529 33.24 23.43 -22.86
C ILE A 529 32.78 22.38 -23.88
N TYR A 530 32.28 22.83 -25.03
CA TYR A 530 31.87 21.93 -26.09
C TYR A 530 33.08 21.28 -26.77
N ASN A 531 33.09 19.94 -26.80
CA ASN A 531 34.02 19.12 -27.54
C ASN A 531 33.21 18.18 -28.47
N PRO A 532 33.32 18.31 -29.79
CA PRO A 532 32.53 17.49 -30.71
C PRO A 532 32.80 15.98 -30.57
N LYS A 533 34.01 15.58 -30.14
CA LYS A 533 34.34 14.16 -29.93
C LYS A 533 33.52 13.52 -28.80
N LEU A 534 33.12 14.33 -27.81
CA LEU A 534 32.38 13.87 -26.63
C LEU A 534 30.88 14.19 -26.72
N HIS A 535 30.53 15.31 -27.35
CA HIS A 535 29.21 15.91 -27.20
C HIS A 535 28.39 15.94 -28.48
N ALA A 536 28.99 15.70 -29.66
CA ALA A 536 28.25 15.77 -30.91
C ALA A 536 27.09 14.76 -30.94
N THR A 537 26.00 15.17 -31.59
CA THR A 537 24.80 14.35 -31.83
C THR A 537 24.40 14.51 -33.30
N TYR A 538 23.35 13.81 -33.74
CA TYR A 538 22.90 13.82 -35.15
C TYR A 538 22.65 15.23 -35.72
N SER A 539 22.29 16.22 -34.88
CA SER A 539 22.07 17.60 -35.32
C SER A 539 22.69 18.62 -34.37
N ASN A 540 23.02 19.82 -34.92
CA ASN A 540 23.59 20.93 -34.15
C ASN A 540 22.82 22.24 -34.39
N PRO A 541 21.54 22.34 -33.99
CA PRO A 541 20.68 23.48 -34.33
C PRO A 541 21.12 24.79 -33.66
N LEU A 542 21.88 24.71 -32.55
CA LEU A 542 22.44 25.87 -31.85
C LEU A 542 23.87 26.22 -32.29
N ARG A 543 24.38 25.55 -33.33
CA ARG A 543 25.67 25.81 -33.98
C ARG A 543 26.84 25.86 -32.98
N PHE A 544 26.90 24.91 -32.05
CA PHE A 544 28.04 24.80 -31.13
C PHE A 544 29.31 24.50 -31.90
N GLN A 545 30.38 25.23 -31.59
CA GLN A 545 31.72 25.07 -32.17
C GLN A 545 32.70 24.61 -31.10
N THR A 546 33.73 23.86 -31.51
CA THR A 546 34.77 23.37 -30.60
C THR A 546 35.32 24.50 -29.73
N GLY A 547 35.30 24.30 -28.41
CA GLY A 547 35.77 25.29 -27.45
C GLY A 547 34.74 26.33 -27.02
N ASP A 548 33.50 26.28 -27.54
CA ASP A 548 32.39 27.09 -27.03
C ASP A 548 32.16 26.79 -25.54
N LYS A 549 32.06 27.85 -24.75
CA LYS A 549 31.83 27.86 -23.31
C LYS A 549 30.36 28.16 -23.03
N LEU A 550 29.67 27.24 -22.34
CA LEU A 550 28.26 27.39 -21.98
C LEU A 550 28.06 27.18 -20.49
N LYS A 551 27.25 28.03 -19.85
CA LYS A 551 26.81 27.76 -18.48
C LYS A 551 25.89 26.55 -18.47
N ASN A 552 25.99 25.72 -17.43
CA ASN A 552 25.14 24.55 -17.27
C ASN A 552 23.64 24.93 -17.19
N LYS A 553 23.31 26.10 -16.65
CA LYS A 553 21.96 26.69 -16.70
C LYS A 553 21.45 26.90 -18.13
N ASP A 554 22.30 27.39 -19.03
CA ASP A 554 21.95 27.63 -20.43
C ASP A 554 21.77 26.31 -21.19
N LEU A 555 22.63 25.32 -20.90
CA LEU A 555 22.47 23.96 -21.44
C LEU A 555 21.15 23.33 -20.96
N LEU A 556 20.80 23.50 -19.68
CA LEU A 556 19.58 22.93 -19.10
C LEU A 556 18.34 23.51 -19.77
N ASN A 557 18.28 24.84 -19.90
CA ASN A 557 17.15 25.49 -20.55
C ASN A 557 17.13 25.21 -22.07
N ALA A 558 18.28 25.11 -22.75
CA ALA A 558 18.33 24.66 -24.14
C ALA A 558 17.80 23.23 -24.31
N MET A 559 18.12 22.33 -23.38
CA MET A 559 17.64 20.95 -23.37
C MET A 559 16.11 20.87 -23.12
N MET A 560 15.56 21.68 -22.21
CA MET A 560 14.13 21.65 -21.86
C MET A 560 13.25 22.43 -22.85
N VAL A 561 13.65 23.64 -23.24
CA VAL A 561 12.84 24.56 -24.06
C VAL A 561 12.86 24.14 -25.54
N VAL A 562 14.05 23.95 -26.12
CA VAL A 562 14.21 23.61 -27.55
C VAL A 562 14.58 22.14 -27.80
N SER A 563 14.56 21.30 -26.76
CA SER A 563 14.85 19.87 -26.88
C SER A 563 16.24 19.55 -27.46
N ASN A 564 17.25 20.37 -27.15
CA ASN A 564 18.59 20.22 -27.75
C ASN A 564 19.31 18.95 -27.26
N ASN A 565 19.70 18.07 -28.20
CA ASN A 565 20.37 16.80 -27.90
C ASN A 565 21.81 17.00 -27.40
N THR A 566 22.56 17.88 -28.06
CA THR A 566 23.95 18.19 -27.69
C THR A 566 24.03 18.75 -26.27
N ALA A 567 23.10 19.62 -25.88
CA ALA A 567 23.03 20.17 -24.53
C ALA A 567 22.70 19.10 -23.48
N SER A 568 21.88 18.11 -23.82
CA SER A 568 21.64 16.93 -22.97
C SER A 568 22.94 16.17 -22.69
N ARG A 569 23.67 15.78 -23.75
CA ARG A 569 24.93 15.03 -23.63
C ARG A 569 26.01 15.84 -22.87
N MET A 570 26.12 17.14 -23.15
CA MET A 570 27.02 18.03 -22.42
C MET A 570 26.73 18.06 -20.91
N LEU A 571 25.46 18.12 -20.51
CA LEU A 571 25.09 18.14 -19.10
C LEU A 571 25.28 16.79 -18.42
N ALA A 572 24.94 15.69 -19.10
CA ALA A 572 25.16 14.35 -18.58
C ALA A 572 26.65 14.12 -18.27
N LEU A 573 27.55 14.46 -19.21
CA LEU A 573 28.99 14.31 -19.00
C LEU A 573 29.59 15.38 -18.05
N ALA A 574 28.89 16.47 -17.77
CA ALA A 574 29.29 17.43 -16.74
C ALA A 574 29.29 16.81 -15.32
N THR A 575 28.57 15.70 -15.12
CA THR A 575 28.64 14.89 -13.89
C THR A 575 29.97 14.15 -13.68
N LYS A 576 30.87 14.17 -14.67
CA LYS A 576 32.14 13.40 -14.71
C LYS A 576 31.97 11.88 -14.83
N MET A 577 30.76 11.41 -15.11
CA MET A 577 30.49 10.03 -15.52
C MET A 577 30.52 9.93 -17.05
N ASP A 578 30.89 8.76 -17.57
CA ASP A 578 30.60 8.42 -18.97
C ASP A 578 29.08 8.19 -19.15
N GLU A 579 28.62 8.18 -20.41
CA GLU A 579 27.20 8.08 -20.74
C GLU A 579 26.58 6.75 -20.29
N THR A 580 27.32 5.64 -20.35
CA THR A 580 26.84 4.32 -19.92
C THR A 580 26.55 4.31 -18.42
N THR A 581 27.53 4.72 -17.61
CA THR A 581 27.37 4.82 -16.15
C THR A 581 26.24 5.77 -15.77
N PHE A 582 26.07 6.87 -16.50
CA PHE A 582 25.00 7.84 -16.28
C PHE A 582 23.61 7.24 -16.58
N VAL A 583 23.48 6.48 -17.67
CA VAL A 583 22.23 5.79 -18.05
C VAL A 583 21.88 4.67 -17.05
N GLU A 584 22.87 3.93 -16.55
CA GLU A 584 22.66 2.92 -15.50
C GLU A 584 22.04 3.54 -14.24
N LYS A 585 22.49 4.73 -13.82
CA LYS A 585 21.88 5.45 -12.70
C LYS A 585 20.43 5.87 -12.97
N ILE A 586 20.13 6.30 -14.20
CA ILE A 586 18.74 6.61 -14.58
C ILE A 586 17.87 5.36 -14.45
N ASN A 587 18.32 4.21 -15.00
CA ASN A 587 17.54 2.97 -14.95
C ASN A 587 17.36 2.47 -13.51
N LYS A 588 18.41 2.51 -12.69
CA LYS A 588 18.30 2.20 -11.26
C LYS A 588 17.27 3.09 -10.55
N ARG A 589 17.24 4.38 -10.87
CA ARG A 589 16.23 5.30 -10.30
C ARG A 589 14.81 4.97 -10.76
N LEU A 590 14.64 4.50 -11.99
CA LEU A 590 13.33 4.05 -12.48
C LEU A 590 12.82 2.86 -11.68
N GLU A 591 13.68 1.89 -11.34
CA GLU A 591 13.37 0.77 -10.44
C GLU A 591 12.98 1.28 -9.04
N GLU A 592 13.74 2.22 -8.46
CA GLU A 592 13.43 2.84 -7.16
C GLU A 592 12.07 3.58 -7.16
N TRP A 593 11.67 4.11 -8.32
CA TRP A 593 10.39 4.79 -8.49
C TRP A 593 9.26 3.82 -8.87
N GLY A 594 9.54 2.54 -9.11
CA GLY A 594 8.57 1.56 -9.60
C GLY A 594 8.09 1.84 -11.02
N ALA A 595 8.88 2.55 -11.84
CA ALA A 595 8.61 2.77 -13.27
C ALA A 595 9.14 1.57 -14.09
N ASP A 596 8.65 0.38 -13.75
CA ASP A 596 9.24 -0.91 -14.13
C ASP A 596 9.12 -1.23 -15.62
N ASN A 597 8.25 -0.53 -16.35
CA ASN A 597 8.08 -0.70 -17.80
C ASN A 597 8.91 0.30 -18.61
N THR A 598 9.77 1.08 -17.95
CA THR A 598 10.62 2.09 -18.56
C THR A 598 12.07 1.65 -18.64
N THR A 599 12.70 1.89 -19.77
CA THR A 599 14.15 1.67 -19.95
C THR A 599 14.72 2.80 -20.78
N ILE A 600 15.87 3.31 -20.36
CA ILE A 600 16.64 4.34 -21.06
C ILE A 600 17.94 3.71 -21.57
N ALA A 601 18.23 3.96 -22.85
CA ALA A 601 19.43 3.52 -23.56
C ALA A 601 20.38 4.70 -23.86
N ASP A 602 19.88 5.94 -23.95
CA ASP A 602 20.71 7.13 -24.14
C ASP A 602 20.10 8.38 -23.48
N VAL A 603 20.92 9.41 -23.26
CA VAL A 603 20.52 10.62 -22.51
C VAL A 603 19.68 11.62 -23.31
N THR A 604 19.57 11.43 -24.63
CA THR A 604 18.92 12.35 -25.56
C THR A 604 17.53 11.89 -25.98
N GLY A 605 17.25 10.58 -26.00
CA GLY A 605 15.99 10.07 -26.56
C GLY A 605 16.07 9.77 -28.06
N LEU A 606 17.27 9.62 -28.63
CA LEU A 606 17.46 9.29 -30.05
C LEU A 606 17.39 7.77 -30.29
N ASP A 607 17.84 6.97 -29.33
CA ASP A 607 17.76 5.52 -29.37
C ASP A 607 16.30 5.08 -29.18
N GLU A 608 15.83 4.22 -30.08
CA GLU A 608 14.47 3.66 -30.05
C GLU A 608 14.22 2.76 -28.83
N ASN A 609 15.26 2.29 -28.16
CA ASN A 609 15.18 1.50 -26.94
C ASN A 609 14.88 2.34 -25.70
N ASN A 610 14.89 3.68 -25.81
CA ASN A 610 14.25 4.55 -24.82
C ASN A 610 12.73 4.36 -24.88
N LYS A 611 12.23 3.40 -24.10
CA LYS A 611 10.82 2.99 -24.11
C LYS A 611 10.20 3.19 -22.73
N SER A 612 8.93 3.55 -22.70
CA SER A 612 8.13 3.70 -21.49
C SER A 612 6.66 3.47 -21.81
N THR A 613 5.80 3.61 -20.80
CA THR A 613 4.34 3.58 -20.90
C THR A 613 3.76 4.94 -20.52
N ALA A 614 2.49 5.21 -20.83
CA ALA A 614 1.87 6.47 -20.39
C ALA A 614 1.77 6.54 -18.86
N ARG A 615 1.55 5.41 -18.19
CA ARG A 615 1.50 5.29 -16.72
C ARG A 615 2.85 5.57 -16.07
N ASP A 616 3.93 4.96 -16.56
CA ASP A 616 5.26 5.22 -16.03
C ASP A 616 5.68 6.67 -16.27
N LEU A 617 5.35 7.23 -17.44
CA LEU A 617 5.60 8.64 -17.71
C LEU A 617 4.82 9.58 -16.80
N LEU A 618 3.59 9.23 -16.40
CA LEU A 618 2.87 9.99 -15.36
C LEU A 618 3.70 9.99 -14.07
N LYS A 619 4.26 8.84 -13.70
CA LYS A 619 5.03 8.67 -12.44
C LYS A 619 6.30 9.47 -12.44
N ILE A 620 7.08 9.29 -13.49
CA ILE A 620 8.31 10.02 -13.75
C ILE A 620 8.03 11.51 -13.73
N PHE A 621 7.00 11.97 -14.47
CA PHE A 621 6.72 13.39 -14.56
C PHE A 621 6.27 13.98 -13.22
N THR A 622 5.40 13.31 -12.46
CA THR A 622 5.04 13.74 -11.10
C THR A 622 6.27 13.83 -10.19
N LYS A 623 7.16 12.83 -10.19
CA LYS A 623 8.38 12.83 -9.34
C LYS A 623 9.34 13.94 -9.73
N VAL A 624 9.59 14.14 -11.03
CA VAL A 624 10.51 15.15 -11.56
C VAL A 624 10.01 16.57 -11.28
N LEU A 625 8.70 16.79 -11.29
CA LEU A 625 8.09 18.10 -11.02
C LEU A 625 8.23 18.57 -9.57
N ASN A 626 8.66 17.71 -8.64
CA ASN A 626 9.00 18.10 -7.27
C ASN A 626 10.26 18.97 -7.18
N ASN A 627 11.09 18.98 -8.24
CA ASN A 627 12.25 19.86 -8.32
C ASN A 627 11.86 21.18 -9.02
N ASP A 628 11.83 22.27 -8.26
CA ASP A 628 11.42 23.59 -8.76
C ASP A 628 12.28 24.08 -9.93
N THR A 629 13.56 23.74 -9.97
CA THR A 629 14.44 24.12 -11.10
C THR A 629 13.97 23.47 -12.40
N ILE A 630 13.60 22.19 -12.35
CA ILE A 630 13.10 21.46 -13.51
C ILE A 630 11.72 21.99 -13.89
N ARG A 631 10.83 22.17 -12.91
CA ARG A 631 9.48 22.71 -13.13
C ARG A 631 9.51 24.08 -13.81
N VAL A 632 10.38 24.98 -13.36
CA VAL A 632 10.56 26.31 -13.97
C VAL A 632 11.07 26.20 -15.40
N ALA A 633 12.09 25.37 -15.67
CA ALA A 633 12.64 25.21 -17.01
C ALA A 633 11.60 24.64 -18.01
N LEU A 634 10.79 23.68 -17.58
CA LEU A 634 9.71 23.09 -18.38
C LEU A 634 8.54 24.06 -18.64
N GLY A 635 8.34 25.06 -17.78
CA GLY A 635 7.25 26.03 -17.86
C GLY A 635 7.54 27.27 -18.72
N GLN A 636 8.76 27.41 -19.24
CA GLN A 636 9.16 28.60 -19.99
C GLN A 636 8.63 28.58 -21.43
N ALA A 637 7.93 29.65 -21.83
CA ALA A 637 7.53 29.86 -23.22
C ALA A 637 8.73 30.24 -24.11
N THR A 638 9.67 30.99 -23.55
CA THR A 638 10.92 31.39 -24.19
C THR A 638 12.06 31.44 -23.17
N TYR A 639 13.31 31.34 -23.65
CA TYR A 639 14.50 31.49 -22.81
C TYR A 639 15.55 32.37 -23.51
N PRO A 640 16.10 33.41 -22.86
CA PRO A 640 17.22 34.18 -23.39
C PRO A 640 18.51 33.35 -23.26
N PHE A 641 19.01 32.84 -24.39
CA PHE A 641 20.18 31.96 -24.42
C PHE A 641 21.44 32.74 -24.78
N SER A 642 22.56 32.33 -24.18
CA SER A 642 23.88 32.84 -24.53
C SER A 642 24.93 31.74 -24.60
N LYS A 643 25.88 31.87 -25.52
CA LYS A 643 27.11 31.06 -25.56
C LYS A 643 28.31 31.96 -25.78
N THR A 644 29.47 31.58 -25.24
CA THR A 644 30.73 32.30 -25.44
C THR A 644 31.68 31.45 -26.27
N SER A 645 32.07 31.91 -27.45
CA SER A 645 32.98 31.17 -28.33
C SER A 645 34.37 31.00 -27.72
N ALA A 646 35.17 30.09 -28.28
CA ALA A 646 36.58 29.91 -27.92
C ALA A 646 37.42 31.22 -28.02
N LYS A 647 37.00 32.15 -28.88
CA LYS A 647 37.60 33.49 -29.06
C LYS A 647 37.01 34.56 -28.12
N ASN A 648 36.30 34.15 -27.07
CA ASN A 648 35.63 35.01 -26.09
C ASN A 648 34.58 35.98 -26.67
N LYS A 649 34.02 35.68 -27.85
CA LYS A 649 32.86 36.39 -28.41
C LYS A 649 31.56 35.76 -27.91
N THR A 650 30.69 36.56 -27.31
CA THR A 650 29.37 36.11 -26.82
C THR A 650 28.30 36.26 -27.91
N GLU A 651 27.60 35.17 -28.19
CA GLU A 651 26.41 35.16 -29.06
C GLU A 651 25.15 35.00 -28.20
N LYS A 652 24.07 35.69 -28.57
CA LYS A 652 22.79 35.69 -27.84
C LYS A 652 21.62 35.55 -28.80
N TRP A 653 20.62 34.77 -28.42
CA TRP A 653 19.33 34.69 -29.12
C TRP A 653 18.24 34.16 -28.19
N THR A 654 16.99 34.30 -28.59
CA THR A 654 15.84 33.79 -27.84
C THR A 654 15.44 32.40 -28.32
N LEU A 655 15.40 31.46 -27.40
CA LEU A 655 14.87 30.12 -27.63
C LEU A 655 13.35 30.13 -27.43
N HIS A 656 12.61 29.46 -28.30
CA HIS A 656 11.16 29.30 -28.18
C HIS A 656 10.82 27.87 -27.83
N ASN A 657 9.87 27.66 -26.90
CA ASN A 657 9.49 26.32 -26.49
C ASN A 657 9.04 25.49 -27.70
N THR A 658 9.40 24.21 -27.72
CA THR A 658 8.95 23.29 -28.78
C THR A 658 7.45 23.02 -28.73
N ASN A 659 6.81 23.11 -27.56
CA ASN A 659 5.36 23.03 -27.43
C ASN A 659 4.72 24.35 -27.86
N GLN A 660 4.13 24.36 -29.05
CA GLN A 660 3.54 25.57 -29.63
C GLN A 660 2.28 26.04 -28.88
N ILE A 661 1.62 25.18 -28.09
CA ILE A 661 0.42 25.54 -27.32
C ILE A 661 0.71 26.71 -26.36
N ILE A 662 1.91 26.75 -25.78
CA ILE A 662 2.24 27.73 -24.73
C ILE A 662 2.27 29.17 -25.26
N PHE A 663 2.63 29.38 -26.53
CA PHE A 663 2.77 30.73 -27.13
C PHE A 663 1.91 30.99 -28.39
N LYS A 664 1.56 29.98 -29.20
CA LYS A 664 0.73 30.18 -30.41
C LYS A 664 -0.76 30.25 -30.12
N ILE A 665 -1.24 29.60 -29.06
CA ILE A 665 -2.64 29.68 -28.63
C ILE A 665 -2.72 30.73 -27.51
N PRO A 666 -3.31 31.91 -27.76
CA PRO A 666 -3.38 32.98 -26.76
C PRO A 666 -3.97 32.45 -25.46
N PHE A 667 -3.37 32.82 -24.32
CA PHE A 667 -3.85 32.35 -23.01
C PHE A 667 -5.34 32.67 -22.83
N ALA A 668 -5.81 33.85 -23.25
CA ALA A 668 -7.23 34.24 -23.19
C ALA A 668 -8.19 33.27 -23.90
N LYS A 669 -7.72 32.50 -24.89
CA LYS A 669 -8.54 31.56 -25.69
C LYS A 669 -8.52 30.11 -25.19
N ARG A 670 -7.91 29.84 -24.03
CA ARG A 670 -7.84 28.50 -23.41
C ARG A 670 -8.59 28.46 -22.10
N HIS A 671 -9.10 27.31 -21.66
CA HIS A 671 -9.62 27.15 -20.29
C HIS A 671 -8.55 26.78 -19.27
N TYR A 672 -7.30 26.61 -19.72
CA TYR A 672 -6.17 26.18 -18.90
C TYR A 672 -4.90 26.98 -19.16
N LYS A 673 -3.98 26.94 -18.20
CA LYS A 673 -2.58 27.37 -18.30
C LYS A 673 -1.69 26.14 -18.50
N VAL A 674 -0.67 26.21 -19.36
CA VAL A 674 0.40 25.21 -19.39
C VAL A 674 1.42 25.60 -18.33
N VAL A 675 1.63 24.75 -17.34
CA VAL A 675 2.54 24.98 -16.20
C VAL A 675 3.92 24.41 -16.46
N ALA A 676 3.99 23.21 -17.06
CA ALA A 676 5.23 22.55 -17.47
C ALA A 676 4.96 21.67 -18.68
N THR A 677 5.93 21.54 -19.59
CA THR A 677 5.75 20.70 -20.78
C THR A 677 7.05 20.18 -21.39
N LYS A 678 6.98 19.00 -22.02
CA LYS A 678 8.05 18.45 -22.85
C LYS A 678 7.48 17.77 -24.09
N THR A 679 8.06 18.05 -25.26
CA THR A 679 7.75 17.39 -26.54
C THR A 679 8.77 16.28 -26.88
N GLY A 680 8.39 15.36 -27.76
CA GLY A 680 9.30 14.43 -28.41
C GLY A 680 8.84 14.05 -29.81
N TYR A 681 9.80 13.66 -30.64
CA TYR A 681 9.57 13.04 -31.94
C TYR A 681 10.80 12.24 -32.39
N THR A 682 10.57 11.01 -32.82
CA THR A 682 11.41 10.23 -33.75
C THR A 682 10.47 9.50 -34.70
N ASP A 683 10.99 8.87 -35.74
CA ASP A 683 10.13 8.14 -36.69
C ASP A 683 9.49 6.89 -36.04
N GLU A 684 10.12 6.33 -35.01
CA GLU A 684 9.65 5.19 -34.23
C GLU A 684 8.64 5.61 -33.15
N ALA A 685 8.92 6.70 -32.43
CA ALA A 685 8.05 7.21 -31.35
C ALA A 685 6.81 7.95 -31.87
N LYS A 686 6.89 8.46 -33.10
CA LYS A 686 6.03 9.55 -33.61
C LYS A 686 5.97 10.72 -32.63
N ALA A 687 4.97 11.60 -32.72
CA ALA A 687 4.92 12.76 -31.83
C ALA A 687 4.42 12.38 -30.43
N THR A 688 5.18 12.79 -29.41
CA THR A 688 4.91 12.58 -27.98
C THR A 688 4.87 13.91 -27.24
N LEU A 689 4.06 14.01 -26.18
CA LEU A 689 3.94 15.21 -25.36
C LEU A 689 3.56 14.89 -23.92
N LEU A 690 4.24 15.58 -22.98
CA LEU A 690 3.86 15.72 -21.58
C LEU A 690 3.45 17.17 -21.31
N MET A 691 2.35 17.36 -20.59
CA MET A 691 1.93 18.67 -20.07
C MET A 691 1.42 18.54 -18.63
N LEU A 692 1.85 19.43 -17.76
CA LEU A 692 1.11 19.80 -16.56
C LEU A 692 0.29 21.03 -16.90
N ILE A 693 -1.02 20.95 -16.75
CA ILE A 693 -1.96 22.05 -16.99
C ILE A 693 -2.65 22.45 -15.70
N GLU A 694 -3.05 23.70 -15.60
CA GLU A 694 -3.85 24.25 -14.51
C GLU A 694 -5.15 24.83 -15.07
N ASP A 695 -6.28 24.37 -14.55
CA ASP A 695 -7.60 24.94 -14.81
C ASP A 695 -7.63 26.41 -14.34
N LYS A 696 -8.05 27.32 -15.22
CA LYS A 696 -8.10 28.74 -14.91
C LYS A 696 -9.08 29.10 -13.79
N VAL A 697 -10.20 28.38 -13.71
CA VAL A 697 -11.31 28.64 -12.80
C VAL A 697 -11.08 27.90 -11.50
N THR A 698 -10.96 26.57 -11.56
CA THR A 698 -10.90 25.74 -10.34
C THR A 698 -9.52 25.69 -9.70
N LYS A 699 -8.48 26.14 -10.43
CA LYS A 699 -7.06 26.00 -10.06
C LYS A 699 -6.58 24.55 -9.89
N LYS A 700 -7.41 23.56 -10.23
CA LYS A 700 -7.00 22.16 -10.25
C LYS A 700 -5.94 21.93 -11.32
N GLN A 701 -5.00 21.04 -11.02
CA GLN A 701 -3.91 20.70 -11.94
C GLN A 701 -4.07 19.28 -12.46
N TYR A 702 -3.72 19.08 -13.72
CA TYR A 702 -3.80 17.80 -14.41
C TYR A 702 -2.54 17.53 -15.21
N ILE A 703 -2.10 16.27 -15.22
CA ILE A 703 -1.08 15.83 -16.17
C ILE A 703 -1.77 15.22 -17.38
N VAL A 704 -1.32 15.63 -18.57
CA VAL A 704 -1.72 15.09 -19.87
C VAL A 704 -0.50 14.45 -20.53
N VAL A 705 -0.61 13.15 -20.83
CA VAL A 705 0.37 12.35 -21.55
C VAL A 705 -0.24 11.95 -22.89
N THR A 706 0.48 12.18 -23.98
CA THR A 706 0.09 11.71 -25.32
C THR A 706 1.27 11.08 -26.02
N LEU A 707 1.09 9.90 -26.60
CA LEU A 707 2.13 9.12 -27.25
C LEU A 707 1.69 8.65 -28.63
N GLY A 708 2.64 8.59 -29.56
CA GLY A 708 2.43 7.99 -30.86
C GLY A 708 1.45 8.74 -31.76
N ASN A 709 1.40 10.08 -31.73
CA ASN A 709 0.56 10.82 -32.68
C ASN A 709 1.20 10.76 -34.08
N PRO A 710 0.55 10.12 -35.08
CA PRO A 710 1.14 9.90 -36.39
C PRO A 710 1.19 11.15 -37.27
N ASP A 711 0.35 12.16 -37.00
CA ASP A 711 0.30 13.42 -37.77
C ASP A 711 1.20 14.48 -37.10
N TYR A 712 2.47 14.52 -37.52
CA TYR A 712 3.42 15.49 -36.99
C TYR A 712 2.97 16.94 -37.21
N ALA A 713 2.32 17.26 -38.34
CA ALA A 713 1.88 18.62 -38.64
C ALA A 713 0.79 19.09 -37.66
N LYS A 714 -0.08 18.18 -37.22
CA LYS A 714 -1.19 18.44 -36.28
C LYS A 714 -0.93 17.95 -34.85
N ARG A 715 0.31 17.61 -34.51
CA ARG A 715 0.71 17.01 -33.21
C ARG A 715 0.23 17.73 -31.94
N PHE A 716 -0.12 19.02 -32.01
CA PHE A 716 -0.61 19.79 -30.87
C PHE A 716 -2.13 19.84 -30.75
N GLN A 717 -2.88 19.35 -31.74
CA GLN A 717 -4.34 19.40 -31.73
C GLN A 717 -4.95 18.48 -30.68
N GLU A 718 -4.58 17.19 -30.66
CA GLU A 718 -5.12 16.23 -29.69
C GLU A 718 -4.78 16.57 -28.24
N PRO A 719 -3.52 16.91 -27.88
CA PRO A 719 -3.21 17.31 -26.52
C PRO A 719 -3.94 18.59 -26.08
N HIS A 720 -4.15 19.54 -27.00
CA HIS A 720 -4.96 20.73 -26.73
C HIS A 720 -6.43 20.37 -26.48
N LYS A 721 -7.04 19.53 -27.32
CA LYS A 721 -8.42 19.09 -27.13
C LYS A 721 -8.63 18.32 -25.83
N ILE A 722 -7.68 17.44 -25.47
CA ILE A 722 -7.73 16.71 -24.19
C ILE A 722 -7.67 17.68 -23.01
N ALA A 723 -6.78 18.68 -23.06
CA ALA A 723 -6.66 19.70 -22.03
C ALA A 723 -7.91 20.59 -21.92
N GLU A 724 -8.51 20.98 -23.05
CA GLU A 724 -9.81 21.68 -23.05
C GLU A 724 -10.92 20.77 -22.50
N TRP A 725 -10.99 19.51 -22.92
CA TRP A 725 -12.00 18.55 -22.47
C TRP A 725 -12.02 18.41 -20.94
N ILE A 726 -10.87 18.17 -20.32
CA ILE A 726 -10.80 17.97 -18.86
C ILE A 726 -11.06 19.26 -18.06
N THR A 727 -10.87 20.43 -18.67
CA THR A 727 -11.06 21.74 -18.00
C THR A 727 -12.42 22.39 -18.27
N THR A 728 -13.18 21.89 -19.25
CA THR A 728 -14.51 22.42 -19.61
C THR A 728 -15.65 21.44 -19.30
N SER A 729 -15.37 20.14 -19.31
CA SER A 729 -16.37 19.13 -19.02
C SER A 729 -16.52 18.98 -17.50
N LYS A 730 -17.75 18.83 -17.02
CA LYS A 730 -18.00 18.24 -15.69
C LYS A 730 -17.68 16.74 -15.77
N VAL A 731 -16.41 16.37 -15.93
CA VAL A 731 -16.02 14.95 -15.93
C VAL A 731 -16.17 14.44 -14.51
N SER A 732 -17.27 13.74 -14.25
CA SER A 732 -17.40 12.85 -13.12
C SER A 732 -16.57 11.61 -13.42
N VAL A 733 -15.53 11.35 -12.62
CA VAL A 733 -14.87 10.04 -12.62
C VAL A 733 -15.95 9.00 -12.33
N ALA A 734 -15.99 7.87 -13.04
CA ALA A 734 -16.91 6.80 -12.70
C ALA A 734 -16.71 6.45 -11.21
N GLY A 735 -17.72 6.70 -10.39
CA GLY A 735 -17.61 6.73 -8.92
C GLY A 735 -17.85 8.10 -8.27
N ASN A 736 -18.35 9.11 -8.98
CA ASN A 736 -18.88 10.35 -8.38
C ASN A 736 -20.39 10.34 -8.29
#